data_AF-A0A9Y4U422-F1
#
_entry.id   AF-A0A9Y4U422-F1
#
_cell.length_a   1.000
_cell.length_b   1.000
_cell.length_c   1.000
_cell.angle_alpha   90.00
_cell.angle_beta   90.00
_cell.angle_gamma   90.00
#
_symmetry.space_group_name_H-M   'P 1'
#
loop_
_entity.id
_entity.type
_entity.pdbx_description
1 polymer ?
#
loop_
_entity_poly.entity_id
_entity_poly.type
_entity_poly.pdbx_seq_one_letter_code
_entity_poly.pdbx_strand_id
1 'polypeptide(L)'
;MFLTAETMEKRINMRGRDENYVNGQHLSLNDLKQKVPLGHSYLSKKNIPEYPQPEFHVSHLKHDTDQEGLRGIRRDEGFGVPHNGSRDPHGGILQWWSLAVGPEEVKAAEKRLLQQKFSDLTEDQAAMHPSFLYKFTTSPAFSEKSRLGSYRFTFPLEEVLEAYRLQFCSGDQPVMRVYETVLHRQEVQHAVLVHSPANQELFSEYPLLTDDPNAVCVYKDGRFIWRPYAISETHRYELVERPEINQMEAQKDSFPQFYIWDNVAVALHVDKQTLMFDADQLRKNLKFCPQGKPAFGIFDSFEEAKNQVKLLWPDCDSPLEEECSLEQRFTDLRLVLVGRTGSGKSSSGNIILGTDAFSAGGAAAENTQCCLQTNKVFNWEVTIVDTPGLSETMERQTEILKCIDMLAPEPHAFLLVIKVGTLTDEEQDTVRQMEEIFGKNVWRHTIIVLTHDDQPETDVQILDRTKTELKKILPCRVEDRYYVLNNKQQVWDLLDKVAAENRRKVYSIEYGVIQVPDLRLVLVGRTGSGKSSSGNIILRKDAFSAGGAAASPSSGNAQCCLQMKKVFDCEVTVVDTPGLSETPEAKTEIRRCVDMLAPGPHAFLLVIKLETPLDEKQDTMRQMEEIFGKNVWWHTIVLFTRYDQTEKDIQFGKLIPDAELKEILPQRVVERCYILNIDPNNIQQGVGLLEKVEKMVVANRGKFYSVQGRARKRKITEVDGAITD
;
A
#
# COMPACT_ATOMS: atom_id res chain seq x y z
N MET A 1 7.11 -22.23 60.86
CA MET A 1 6.09 -22.80 59.94
C MET A 1 6.42 -22.25 58.57
N PHE A 2 7.12 -23.03 57.73
CA PHE A 2 7.42 -22.61 56.36
C PHE A 2 6.11 -22.70 55.58
N LEU A 3 5.52 -21.55 55.22
CA LEU A 3 4.45 -21.50 54.22
C LEU A 3 5.08 -22.03 52.93
N THR A 4 4.66 -23.20 52.49
CA THR A 4 4.99 -23.74 51.17
C THR A 4 4.50 -22.74 50.14
N ALA A 5 5.41 -22.06 49.44
CA ALA A 5 5.06 -21.25 48.29
C ALA A 5 4.34 -22.15 47.28
N GLU A 6 3.10 -21.82 46.93
CA GLU A 6 2.33 -22.57 45.93
C GLU A 6 3.13 -22.60 44.62
N THR A 7 3.51 -23.80 44.21
CA THR A 7 4.19 -24.06 42.93
C THR A 7 3.19 -23.97 41.79
N MET A 8 3.63 -23.56 40.59
CA MET A 8 2.76 -23.54 39.42
C MET A 8 2.20 -24.94 39.11
N GLU A 9 0.91 -25.00 38.76
CA GLU A 9 0.23 -26.23 38.35
C GLU A 9 0.49 -26.55 36.88
N LYS A 10 0.28 -27.80 36.46
CA LYS A 10 0.41 -28.23 35.06
C LYS A 10 -0.95 -28.53 34.45
N ARG A 11 -1.17 -28.08 33.21
CA ARG A 11 -2.34 -28.45 32.39
C ARG A 11 -1.96 -28.68 30.94
N ILE A 12 -2.81 -29.41 30.22
CA ILE A 12 -2.75 -29.51 28.76
C ILE A 12 -3.70 -28.46 28.20
N ASN A 13 -3.17 -27.50 27.44
CA ASN A 13 -4.00 -26.49 26.80
C ASN A 13 -4.79 -27.06 25.62
N MET A 14 -5.70 -26.26 25.06
CA MET A 14 -6.57 -26.69 23.95
C MET A 14 -5.81 -27.07 22.67
N ARG A 15 -4.54 -26.69 22.55
CA ARG A 15 -3.66 -27.09 21.44
C ARG A 15 -2.94 -28.41 21.72
N GLY A 16 -3.31 -29.12 22.79
CA GLY A 16 -2.70 -30.39 23.19
C GLY A 16 -1.29 -30.23 23.73
N ARG A 17 -0.94 -29.08 24.31
CA ARG A 17 0.42 -28.80 24.82
C ARG A 17 0.45 -28.59 26.31
N ASP A 18 1.49 -29.11 26.94
CA ASP A 18 1.76 -28.87 28.35
C ASP A 18 2.13 -27.41 28.59
N GLU A 19 1.50 -26.82 29.60
CA GLU A 19 1.85 -25.51 30.15
C GLU A 19 1.77 -25.53 31.67
N ASN A 20 2.55 -24.64 32.30
CA ASN A 20 2.42 -24.40 33.73
C ASN A 20 1.60 -23.13 33.94
N TYR A 21 0.77 -23.07 34.97
CA TYR A 21 -0.05 -21.88 35.24
C TYR A 21 -0.25 -21.64 36.74
N VAL A 22 -0.65 -20.43 37.09
CA VAL A 22 -1.15 -20.06 38.43
C VAL A 22 -2.33 -19.09 38.29
N ASN A 23 -3.43 -19.39 38.97
CA ASN A 23 -4.64 -18.55 38.97
C ASN A 23 -4.48 -17.35 39.92
N GLY A 24 -5.19 -16.26 39.61
CA GLY A 24 -5.32 -15.08 40.47
C GLY A 24 -4.04 -14.26 40.67
N GLN A 25 -2.96 -14.56 39.95
CA GLN A 25 -1.65 -13.92 40.15
C GLN A 25 -0.97 -13.57 38.82
N HIS A 26 -0.38 -12.37 38.76
CA HIS A 26 0.62 -11.99 37.76
C HIS A 26 2.00 -12.13 38.39
N LEU A 27 2.73 -13.19 38.06
CA LEU A 27 4.03 -13.49 38.67
C LEU A 27 5.14 -12.62 38.09
N SER A 28 6.02 -12.10 38.95
CA SER A 28 7.27 -11.50 38.49
C SER A 28 8.26 -12.54 37.99
N LEU A 29 9.31 -12.11 37.28
CA LEU A 29 10.42 -12.99 36.93
C LEU A 29 11.07 -13.64 38.17
N ASN A 30 11.13 -12.93 39.30
CA ASN A 30 11.66 -13.48 40.54
C ASN A 30 10.71 -14.52 41.15
N ASP A 31 9.40 -14.31 41.07
CA ASP A 31 8.41 -15.29 41.49
C ASP A 31 8.47 -16.56 40.62
N LEU A 32 8.62 -16.40 39.31
CA LEU A 32 8.78 -17.53 38.38
C LEU A 32 10.02 -18.36 38.72
N LYS A 33 11.15 -17.73 39.04
CA LYS A 33 12.37 -18.44 39.46
C LYS A 33 12.18 -19.26 40.74
N GLN A 34 11.24 -18.87 41.61
CA GLN A 34 10.96 -19.56 42.88
C GLN A 34 9.86 -20.61 42.77
N LYS A 35 8.81 -20.34 41.98
CA LYS A 35 7.56 -21.13 41.93
C LYS A 35 7.53 -22.19 40.82
N VAL A 36 8.40 -22.11 39.82
CA VAL A 36 8.38 -23.02 38.66
C VAL A 36 9.06 -24.36 39.00
N PRO A 37 8.43 -25.52 38.69
CA PRO A 37 9.02 -26.85 38.89
C PRO A 37 10.34 -27.08 38.13
N LEU A 38 11.11 -28.09 38.55
CA LEU A 38 12.33 -28.55 37.85
C LEU A 38 12.06 -28.81 36.36
N GLY A 39 12.90 -28.26 35.46
CA GLY A 39 12.80 -28.45 34.00
C GLY A 39 12.93 -27.18 33.15
N HIS A 40 12.84 -26.00 33.76
CA HIS A 40 12.90 -24.71 33.08
C HIS A 40 14.27 -24.01 33.25
N SER A 41 15.35 -24.70 32.88
CA SER A 41 16.74 -24.25 33.11
C SER A 41 17.07 -22.88 32.49
N TYR A 42 16.32 -22.46 31.48
CA TYR A 42 16.46 -21.14 30.87
C TYR A 42 16.12 -20.00 31.83
N LEU A 43 15.21 -20.16 32.80
CA LEU A 43 14.88 -19.13 33.80
C LEU A 43 16.08 -18.75 34.68
N SER A 44 17.00 -19.70 34.87
CA SER A 44 18.21 -19.56 35.68
C SER A 44 19.43 -19.08 34.90
N LYS A 45 19.29 -18.71 33.61
CA LYS A 45 20.38 -18.14 32.83
C LYS A 45 20.85 -16.83 33.46
N LYS A 46 22.17 -16.71 33.62
CA LYS A 46 22.84 -15.53 34.19
C LYS A 46 23.60 -14.69 33.15
N ASN A 47 23.75 -15.21 31.93
CA ASN A 47 24.50 -14.59 30.84
C ASN A 47 23.56 -13.85 29.86
N ILE A 48 22.51 -13.22 30.36
CA ILE A 48 21.62 -12.40 29.54
C ILE A 48 22.27 -11.02 29.44
N PRO A 49 22.54 -10.49 28.22
CA PRO A 49 23.05 -9.13 28.05
C PRO A 49 22.13 -8.12 28.71
N GLU A 50 22.66 -6.96 29.13
CA GLU A 50 21.81 -5.88 29.64
C GLU A 50 20.76 -5.47 28.60
N TYR A 51 19.53 -5.21 29.03
CA TYR A 51 18.40 -4.88 28.18
C TYR A 51 17.49 -3.84 28.85
N PRO A 52 16.75 -3.04 28.07
CA PRO A 52 15.92 -1.99 28.63
C PRO A 52 14.67 -2.54 29.33
N GLN A 53 14.24 -1.86 30.39
CA GLN A 53 12.99 -2.13 31.11
C GLN A 53 11.99 -0.98 30.90
N PRO A 54 11.38 -0.88 29.71
CA PRO A 54 10.41 0.17 29.40
C PRO A 54 9.05 -0.08 30.07
N GLU A 55 8.27 0.99 30.18
CA GLU A 55 6.83 0.91 30.41
C GLU A 55 6.10 1.13 29.08
N PHE A 56 5.09 0.33 28.72
CA PHE A 56 4.28 0.53 27.50
C PHE A 56 2.88 0.98 27.88
N HIS A 57 2.41 2.07 27.28
CA HIS A 57 1.02 2.53 27.42
C HIS A 57 0.25 2.12 26.18
N VAL A 58 -0.49 1.02 26.27
CA VAL A 58 -1.12 0.36 25.14
C VAL A 58 -2.59 0.71 25.06
N SER A 59 -2.99 1.20 23.89
CA SER A 59 -4.35 1.68 23.61
C SER A 59 -5.08 0.86 22.55
N HIS A 60 -4.48 -0.21 22.06
CA HIS A 60 -5.03 -1.07 21.01
C HIS A 60 -4.93 -2.55 21.41
N LEU A 61 -5.90 -3.33 20.95
CA LEU A 61 -5.92 -4.78 21.06
C LEU A 61 -5.82 -5.40 19.67
N LYS A 62 -5.16 -6.56 19.58
CA LYS A 62 -5.09 -7.36 18.36
C LYS A 62 -5.71 -8.73 18.56
N HIS A 63 -6.33 -9.24 17.49
CA HIS A 63 -6.86 -10.59 17.38
C HIS A 63 -6.36 -11.22 16.08
N ASP A 64 -5.54 -12.27 16.21
CA ASP A 64 -4.96 -13.00 15.10
C ASP A 64 -5.79 -14.26 14.82
N THR A 65 -6.11 -14.49 13.55
CA THR A 65 -6.97 -15.60 13.12
C THR A 65 -6.57 -16.14 11.75
N ASP A 66 -7.05 -17.32 11.43
CA ASP A 66 -6.85 -17.96 10.12
C ASP A 66 -8.04 -17.69 9.19
N GLN A 67 -8.02 -18.33 8.02
CA GLN A 67 -9.05 -18.16 7.01
C GLN A 67 -10.45 -18.58 7.48
N GLU A 68 -10.54 -19.63 8.31
CA GLU A 68 -11.82 -20.08 8.85
C GLU A 68 -12.37 -19.07 9.84
N GLY A 69 -11.51 -18.59 10.76
CA GLY A 69 -11.88 -17.56 11.72
C GLY A 69 -12.26 -16.24 11.04
N LEU A 70 -11.57 -15.83 9.98
CA LEU A 70 -11.95 -14.65 9.18
C LEU A 70 -13.38 -14.78 8.62
N ARG A 71 -13.70 -15.93 8.01
CA ARG A 71 -15.03 -16.19 7.46
C ARG A 71 -16.10 -16.21 8.54
N GLY A 72 -15.79 -16.82 9.69
CA GLY A 72 -16.65 -16.81 10.87
C GLY A 72 -16.94 -15.39 11.34
N ILE A 73 -15.90 -14.58 11.52
CA ILE A 73 -16.03 -13.18 11.96
C ILE A 73 -16.89 -12.36 10.99
N ARG A 74 -16.69 -12.54 9.68
CA ARG A 74 -17.50 -11.84 8.67
C ARG A 74 -18.97 -12.29 8.70
N ARG A 75 -19.21 -13.60 8.82
CA ARG A 75 -20.55 -14.20 8.81
C ARG A 75 -21.35 -13.82 10.04
N ASP A 76 -20.69 -13.82 11.19
CA ASP A 76 -21.32 -13.59 12.50
C ASP A 76 -21.27 -12.10 12.90
N GLU A 77 -20.73 -11.24 12.02
CA GLU A 77 -20.56 -9.79 12.19
C GLU A 77 -19.86 -9.41 13.50
N GLY A 78 -18.86 -10.20 13.87
CA GLY A 78 -18.20 -10.04 15.15
C GLY A 78 -17.35 -11.22 15.55
N PHE A 79 -16.73 -11.09 16.72
CA PHE A 79 -15.87 -12.14 17.25
C PHE A 79 -16.73 -13.11 18.04
N GLY A 80 -16.96 -14.28 17.44
CA GLY A 80 -17.83 -15.31 17.97
C GLY A 80 -17.14 -16.27 18.93
N VAL A 81 -17.94 -17.22 19.41
CA VAL A 81 -17.50 -18.36 20.19
C VAL A 81 -16.69 -19.31 19.29
N PRO A 82 -15.41 -19.61 19.60
CA PRO A 82 -14.67 -20.58 18.82
C PRO A 82 -15.32 -21.97 18.96
N HIS A 83 -15.39 -22.76 17.87
CA HIS A 83 -15.92 -24.14 17.92
C HIS A 83 -15.19 -25.02 18.95
N ASN A 84 -13.94 -24.67 19.30
CA ASN A 84 -13.13 -25.22 20.39
C ASN A 84 -12.68 -24.12 21.37
N GLY A 85 -13.59 -23.25 21.81
CA GLY A 85 -13.26 -22.10 22.65
C GLY A 85 -12.77 -22.45 24.06
N SER A 86 -11.87 -21.62 24.59
CA SER A 86 -11.36 -21.75 25.96
C SER A 86 -12.50 -21.52 26.92
N ARG A 87 -12.78 -22.53 27.73
CA ARG A 87 -13.76 -22.38 28.81
C ARG A 87 -13.08 -21.76 30.02
N ASP A 88 -13.76 -20.85 30.69
CA ASP A 88 -13.38 -20.49 32.06
C ASP A 88 -13.68 -21.66 33.01
N PRO A 89 -13.20 -21.63 34.27
CA PRO A 89 -13.42 -22.70 35.24
C PRO A 89 -14.90 -22.98 35.55
N HIS A 90 -15.79 -22.03 35.23
CA HIS A 90 -17.23 -22.09 35.45
C HIS A 90 -18.00 -22.50 34.19
N GLY A 91 -17.30 -22.78 33.08
CA GLY A 91 -17.89 -23.27 31.83
C GLY A 91 -18.40 -22.20 30.87
N GLY A 92 -18.19 -20.91 31.17
CA GLY A 92 -18.36 -19.80 30.23
C GLY A 92 -17.22 -19.76 29.20
N ILE A 93 -17.29 -18.88 28.20
CA ILE A 93 -16.31 -18.84 27.11
C ILE A 93 -15.57 -17.51 27.14
N LEU A 94 -14.24 -17.64 27.04
CA LEU A 94 -13.33 -16.51 27.01
C LEU A 94 -12.91 -16.21 25.56
N GLN A 95 -13.12 -14.96 25.17
CA GLN A 95 -12.59 -14.41 23.94
C GLN A 95 -11.26 -13.73 24.20
N TRP A 96 -10.21 -14.22 23.56
CA TRP A 96 -8.84 -13.80 23.80
C TRP A 96 -8.38 -12.74 22.81
N TRP A 97 -7.80 -11.69 23.37
CA TRP A 97 -7.14 -10.60 22.68
C TRP A 97 -5.72 -10.44 23.22
N SER A 98 -4.81 -9.93 22.40
CA SER A 98 -3.48 -9.54 22.85
C SER A 98 -3.34 -8.02 22.82
N LEU A 99 -2.46 -7.48 23.66
CA LEU A 99 -2.05 -6.09 23.51
C LEU A 99 -1.39 -5.87 22.13
N ALA A 100 -1.79 -4.82 21.43
CA ALA A 100 -1.20 -4.42 20.16
C ALA A 100 -0.20 -3.29 20.41
N VAL A 101 1.09 -3.64 20.47
CA VAL A 101 2.16 -2.65 20.70
C VAL A 101 2.82 -2.29 19.39
N GLY A 102 2.49 -1.10 18.88
CA GLY A 102 3.02 -0.59 17.63
C GLY A 102 4.19 0.37 17.82
N PRO A 103 4.69 0.99 16.72
CA PRO A 103 5.83 1.89 16.77
C PRO A 103 5.65 3.12 17.69
N GLU A 104 4.42 3.53 17.99
CA GLU A 104 4.14 4.78 18.73
C GLU A 104 4.21 4.46 20.21
N GLU A 105 3.64 3.33 20.60
CA GLU A 105 3.79 2.78 21.94
C GLU A 105 5.27 2.52 22.25
N VAL A 106 6.05 2.00 21.28
CA VAL A 106 7.50 1.79 21.43
C VAL A 106 8.24 3.12 21.56
N LYS A 107 8.01 4.08 20.67
CA LYS A 107 8.67 5.39 20.71
C LYS A 107 8.32 6.18 21.99
N ALA A 108 7.06 6.17 22.39
CA ALA A 108 6.62 6.78 23.63
C ALA A 108 7.24 6.08 24.86
N ALA A 109 7.39 4.75 24.80
CA ALA A 109 8.05 3.97 25.85
C ALA A 109 9.53 4.30 25.99
N GLU A 110 10.22 4.42 24.86
CA GLU A 110 11.62 4.83 24.81
C GLU A 110 11.82 6.24 25.36
N LYS A 111 11.00 7.20 24.94
CA LYS A 111 11.05 8.58 25.44
C LYS A 111 10.87 8.61 26.97
N ARG A 112 9.88 7.89 27.50
CA ARG A 112 9.65 7.80 28.95
C ARG A 112 10.84 7.15 29.68
N LEU A 113 11.42 6.10 29.10
CA LEU A 113 12.60 5.45 29.65
C LEU A 113 13.81 6.39 29.70
N LEU A 114 14.06 7.14 28.63
CA LEU A 114 15.13 8.14 28.56
C LEU A 114 14.95 9.26 29.59
N GLN A 115 13.74 9.81 29.72
CA GLN A 115 13.43 10.85 30.70
C GLN A 115 13.52 10.34 32.15
N GLN A 116 13.19 9.07 32.38
CA GLN A 116 13.36 8.43 33.69
C GLN A 116 14.85 8.25 34.04
N LYS A 117 15.68 7.90 33.05
CA LYS A 117 17.12 7.64 33.22
C LYS A 117 17.95 8.91 33.29
N PHE A 118 17.59 9.94 32.53
CA PHE A 118 18.32 11.19 32.41
C PHE A 118 17.42 12.37 32.79
N SER A 119 17.53 12.82 34.04
CA SER A 119 16.69 13.90 34.58
C SER A 119 16.82 15.24 33.84
N ASP A 120 17.98 15.47 33.22
CA ASP A 120 18.32 16.73 32.56
C ASP A 120 17.95 16.73 31.07
N LEU A 121 17.45 15.60 30.56
CA LEU A 121 17.06 15.45 29.17
C LEU A 121 15.71 16.12 28.93
N THR A 122 15.71 17.16 28.11
CA THR A 122 14.46 17.83 27.71
C THR A 122 13.59 16.91 26.86
N GLU A 123 12.30 17.24 26.77
CA GLU A 123 11.33 16.48 25.99
C GLU A 123 11.73 16.35 24.50
N ASP A 124 12.28 17.42 23.93
CA ASP A 124 12.74 17.48 22.54
C ASP A 124 14.01 16.65 22.34
N GLN A 125 14.97 16.72 23.27
CA GLN A 125 16.18 15.90 23.23
C GLN A 125 15.85 14.40 23.34
N ALA A 126 14.89 14.04 24.18
CA ALA A 126 14.41 12.67 24.30
C ALA A 126 13.74 12.18 23.01
N ALA A 127 12.95 13.04 22.36
CA ALA A 127 12.31 12.71 21.09
C ALA A 127 13.34 12.50 19.97
N MET A 128 14.36 13.36 19.90
CA MET A 128 15.42 13.27 18.90
C MET A 128 16.44 12.15 19.12
N HIS A 129 16.41 11.54 20.29
CA HIS A 129 17.36 10.51 20.65
C HIS A 129 17.27 9.35 19.62
N PRO A 130 18.41 8.86 19.10
CA PRO A 130 18.40 7.71 18.21
C PRO A 130 17.69 6.52 18.85
N SER A 131 16.57 6.07 18.26
CA SER A 131 15.84 4.90 18.74
C SER A 131 16.67 3.61 18.82
N PHE A 132 16.64 2.96 19.98
CA PHE A 132 17.32 1.71 20.28
C PHE A 132 16.34 0.62 20.71
N LEU A 133 15.20 1.00 21.29
CA LEU A 133 14.27 0.08 21.96
C LEU A 133 13.67 -0.92 20.98
N TYR A 134 13.40 -0.51 19.73
CA TYR A 134 12.82 -1.39 18.72
C TYR A 134 13.67 -2.65 18.44
N LYS A 135 14.99 -2.58 18.67
CA LYS A 135 15.93 -3.70 18.53
C LYS A 135 15.76 -4.75 19.63
N PHE A 136 15.18 -4.37 20.76
CA PHE A 136 14.85 -5.26 21.87
C PHE A 136 13.38 -5.72 21.83
N THR A 137 12.47 -5.01 21.17
CA THR A 137 11.05 -5.39 21.04
C THR A 137 10.83 -6.44 19.96
N THR A 138 11.37 -7.64 20.17
CA THR A 138 11.35 -8.74 19.19
C THR A 138 10.42 -9.89 19.55
N SER A 139 9.75 -9.82 20.70
CA SER A 139 8.77 -10.85 21.09
C SER A 139 7.52 -10.82 20.19
N PRO A 140 6.71 -11.91 20.18
CA PRO A 140 5.46 -11.96 19.41
C PRO A 140 4.45 -10.83 19.70
N ALA A 141 4.53 -10.19 20.87
CA ALA A 141 3.69 -9.03 21.21
C ALA A 141 3.92 -7.86 20.23
N PHE A 142 5.15 -7.71 19.74
CA PHE A 142 5.60 -6.63 18.86
C PHE A 142 5.71 -7.03 17.38
N SER A 143 5.57 -8.33 17.08
CA SER A 143 5.79 -8.84 15.73
C SER A 143 4.62 -8.53 14.79
N GLU A 144 4.98 -8.13 13.59
CA GLU A 144 4.13 -8.07 12.40
C GLU A 144 3.60 -9.43 11.96
N LYS A 145 4.30 -10.50 12.36
CA LYS A 145 3.95 -11.88 12.03
C LYS A 145 2.93 -12.42 13.02
N SER A 146 2.16 -13.40 12.57
CA SER A 146 1.20 -14.12 13.38
C SER A 146 1.58 -15.58 13.50
N ARG A 147 1.37 -16.16 14.69
CA ARG A 147 1.49 -17.62 14.89
C ARG A 147 0.16 -18.34 14.72
N LEU A 148 -0.96 -17.61 14.61
CA LEU A 148 -2.32 -18.15 14.63
C LEU A 148 -2.99 -18.19 13.25
N GLY A 149 -2.56 -17.34 12.31
CA GLY A 149 -3.10 -17.30 10.95
C GLY A 149 -2.80 -15.98 10.27
N SER A 150 -3.14 -15.86 8.99
CA SER A 150 -2.72 -14.75 8.14
C SER A 150 -3.53 -13.45 8.32
N TYR A 151 -4.49 -13.39 9.24
CA TYR A 151 -5.40 -12.25 9.39
C TYR A 151 -5.34 -11.67 10.80
N ARG A 152 -5.11 -10.36 10.89
CA ARG A 152 -5.06 -9.63 12.17
C ARG A 152 -6.08 -8.52 12.17
N PHE A 153 -6.92 -8.51 13.19
CA PHE A 153 -7.78 -7.39 13.51
C PHE A 153 -7.13 -6.57 14.62
N THR A 154 -6.92 -5.27 14.40
CA THR A 154 -6.38 -4.37 15.42
C THR A 154 -7.38 -3.26 15.72
N PHE A 155 -7.94 -3.25 16.92
CA PHE A 155 -8.97 -2.30 17.34
C PHE A 155 -8.47 -1.38 18.45
N PRO A 156 -8.93 -0.11 18.50
CA PRO A 156 -8.78 0.70 19.71
C PRO A 156 -9.41 -0.02 20.90
N LEU A 157 -8.69 -0.06 22.02
CA LEU A 157 -9.13 -0.71 23.25
C LEU A 157 -10.46 -0.14 23.74
N GLU A 158 -10.62 1.18 23.65
CA GLU A 158 -11.85 1.88 24.02
C GLU A 158 -13.05 1.41 23.19
N GLU A 159 -12.89 1.20 21.87
CA GLU A 159 -13.97 0.69 21.02
C GLU A 159 -14.38 -0.75 21.40
N VAL A 160 -13.40 -1.61 21.72
CA VAL A 160 -13.69 -2.99 22.16
C VAL A 160 -14.41 -3.00 23.51
N LEU A 161 -13.92 -2.22 24.48
CA LEU A 161 -14.52 -2.13 25.81
C LEU A 161 -15.90 -1.47 25.78
N GLU A 162 -16.12 -0.48 24.91
CA GLU A 162 -17.42 0.16 24.73
C GLU A 162 -18.43 -0.80 24.07
N ALA A 163 -18.02 -1.54 23.04
CA ALA A 163 -18.84 -2.59 22.45
C ALA A 163 -19.22 -3.64 23.50
N TYR A 164 -18.24 -4.08 24.32
CA TYR A 164 -18.47 -5.03 25.41
C TYR A 164 -19.40 -4.46 26.49
N ARG A 165 -19.22 -3.19 26.87
CA ARG A 165 -20.06 -2.47 27.84
C ARG A 165 -21.52 -2.49 27.43
N LEU A 166 -21.79 -2.15 26.16
CA LEU A 166 -23.15 -2.07 25.62
C LEU A 166 -23.78 -3.44 25.42
N GLN A 167 -23.02 -4.43 24.95
CA GLN A 167 -23.57 -5.75 24.57
C GLN A 167 -23.64 -6.74 25.75
N PHE A 168 -22.73 -6.65 26.73
CA PHE A 168 -22.60 -7.64 27.81
C PHE A 168 -22.80 -7.07 29.21
N CYS A 169 -22.62 -5.76 29.40
CA CYS A 169 -22.66 -5.12 30.72
C CYS A 169 -23.93 -4.28 30.94
N SER A 170 -24.89 -4.31 30.01
CA SER A 170 -26.09 -3.45 30.08
C SER A 170 -25.78 -1.96 30.22
N GLY A 171 -24.61 -1.52 29.72
CA GLY A 171 -24.12 -0.15 29.86
C GLY A 171 -23.24 0.10 31.10
N ASP A 172 -23.13 -0.82 32.05
CA ASP A 172 -22.25 -0.64 33.22
C ASP A 172 -20.79 -0.89 32.87
N GLN A 173 -19.87 -0.22 33.56
CA GLN A 173 -18.44 -0.37 33.30
C GLN A 173 -17.96 -1.82 33.53
N PRO A 174 -17.24 -2.43 32.57
CA PRO A 174 -16.71 -3.78 32.73
C PRO A 174 -15.74 -3.88 33.91
N VAL A 175 -15.74 -5.03 34.59
CA VAL A 175 -14.84 -5.30 35.72
C VAL A 175 -13.59 -6.03 35.22
N MET A 176 -12.42 -5.55 35.63
CA MET A 176 -11.13 -6.17 35.27
C MET A 176 -10.48 -6.85 36.47
N ARG A 177 -9.96 -8.07 36.25
CA ARG A 177 -9.35 -8.91 37.28
C ARG A 177 -8.04 -9.53 36.82
N VAL A 178 -7.15 -9.79 37.78
CA VAL A 178 -5.94 -10.60 37.59
C VAL A 178 -6.37 -12.06 37.44
N TYR A 179 -6.29 -12.60 36.22
CA TYR A 179 -6.84 -13.92 35.92
C TYR A 179 -5.83 -15.05 36.18
N GLU A 180 -4.71 -15.06 35.46
CA GLU A 180 -3.68 -16.08 35.63
C GLU A 180 -2.33 -15.65 35.05
N THR A 181 -1.27 -16.34 35.44
CA THR A 181 0.01 -16.38 34.72
C THR A 181 0.19 -17.75 34.10
N VAL A 182 0.47 -17.82 32.81
CA VAL A 182 0.77 -19.06 32.08
C VAL A 182 2.21 -19.02 31.57
N LEU A 183 2.97 -20.07 31.85
CA LEU A 183 4.32 -20.31 31.35
C LEU A 183 4.27 -21.48 30.35
N HIS A 184 4.46 -21.18 29.08
CA HIS A 184 4.57 -22.18 28.02
C HIS A 184 5.87 -21.99 27.24
N ARG A 185 6.78 -22.97 27.34
CA ARG A 185 8.16 -22.82 26.85
C ARG A 185 8.74 -21.50 27.40
N GLN A 186 9.28 -20.63 26.56
CA GLN A 186 9.92 -19.38 26.97
C GLN A 186 8.95 -18.19 27.07
N GLU A 187 7.66 -18.40 26.82
CA GLU A 187 6.64 -17.36 26.88
C GLU A 187 5.97 -17.32 28.26
N VAL A 188 5.94 -16.14 28.86
CA VAL A 188 5.16 -15.82 30.06
C VAL A 188 3.97 -14.97 29.65
N GLN A 189 2.76 -15.51 29.78
CA GLN A 189 1.53 -14.79 29.49
C GLN A 189 0.83 -14.39 30.79
N HIS A 190 0.60 -13.09 30.97
CA HIS A 190 -0.22 -12.53 32.04
C HIS A 190 -1.62 -12.23 31.50
N ALA A 191 -2.63 -12.92 32.02
CA ALA A 191 -4.00 -12.77 31.55
C ALA A 191 -4.80 -11.82 32.45
N VAL A 192 -5.49 -10.87 31.84
CA VAL A 192 -6.49 -10.01 32.49
C VAL A 192 -7.86 -10.52 32.08
N LEU A 193 -8.71 -10.84 33.07
CA LEU A 193 -10.11 -11.19 32.84
C LEU A 193 -10.94 -9.90 32.83
N VAL A 194 -11.80 -9.76 31.83
CA VAL A 194 -12.81 -8.71 31.77
C VAL A 194 -14.18 -9.39 31.77
N HIS A 195 -15.05 -8.99 32.70
CA HIS A 195 -16.38 -9.55 32.82
C HIS A 195 -17.43 -8.49 33.14
N SER A 196 -18.69 -8.81 32.84
CA SER A 196 -19.85 -8.00 33.23
C SER A 196 -19.96 -7.89 34.75
N PRO A 197 -20.31 -6.72 35.31
CA PRO A 197 -20.61 -6.57 36.74
C PRO A 197 -21.67 -7.57 37.27
N ALA A 198 -22.57 -8.04 36.41
CA ALA A 198 -23.54 -9.07 36.75
C ALA A 198 -22.89 -10.41 37.20
N ASN A 199 -21.66 -10.68 36.77
CA ASN A 199 -20.90 -11.88 37.09
C ASN A 199 -19.89 -11.66 38.22
N GLN A 200 -20.06 -10.62 39.04
CA GLN A 200 -19.15 -10.27 40.13
C GLN A 200 -18.91 -11.42 41.12
N GLU A 201 -19.97 -12.15 41.49
CA GLU A 201 -19.87 -13.28 42.42
C GLU A 201 -19.09 -14.45 41.81
N LEU A 202 -19.31 -14.71 40.51
CA LEU A 202 -18.70 -15.81 39.76
C LEU A 202 -17.17 -15.71 39.73
N PHE A 203 -16.64 -14.49 39.60
CA PHE A 203 -15.19 -14.23 39.48
C PHE A 203 -14.58 -13.60 40.74
N SER A 204 -15.27 -13.68 41.87
CA SER A 204 -14.85 -13.05 43.13
C SER A 204 -13.52 -13.57 43.68
N GLU A 205 -13.12 -14.79 43.30
CA GLU A 205 -11.84 -15.41 43.67
C GLU A 205 -10.61 -14.75 43.01
N TYR A 206 -10.80 -14.11 41.86
CA TYR A 206 -9.73 -13.42 41.13
C TYR A 206 -9.57 -12.00 41.65
N PRO A 207 -8.38 -11.52 42.04
CA PRO A 207 -8.21 -10.16 42.52
C PRO A 207 -8.59 -9.11 41.48
N LEU A 208 -9.13 -7.96 41.91
CA LEU A 208 -9.34 -6.81 41.02
C LEU A 208 -7.99 -6.33 40.45
N LEU A 209 -8.00 -5.89 39.19
CA LEU A 209 -6.85 -5.22 38.61
C LEU A 209 -6.74 -3.82 39.22
N THR A 210 -5.72 -3.58 40.05
CA THR A 210 -5.53 -2.32 40.78
C THR A 210 -4.39 -1.49 40.16
N ASP A 211 -4.35 -0.18 40.46
CA ASP A 211 -3.28 0.74 40.00
C ASP A 211 -2.01 0.58 40.87
N ASP A 212 -1.50 -0.65 40.99
CA ASP A 212 -0.22 -0.93 41.65
C ASP A 212 0.95 -0.59 40.70
N PRO A 213 1.84 0.36 41.07
CA PRO A 213 2.98 0.72 40.23
C PRO A 213 3.97 -0.43 40.00
N ASN A 214 3.97 -1.46 40.84
CA ASN A 214 4.82 -2.63 40.70
C ASN A 214 4.15 -3.80 39.96
N ALA A 215 2.87 -3.67 39.62
CA ALA A 215 2.18 -4.69 38.85
C ALA A 215 2.66 -4.70 37.39
N VAL A 216 2.71 -5.90 36.83
CA VAL A 216 3.12 -6.17 35.44
C VAL A 216 2.18 -5.50 34.45
N CYS A 217 0.89 -5.47 34.78
CA CYS A 217 -0.14 -4.86 33.96
C CYS A 217 -1.13 -4.15 34.86
N VAL A 218 -1.46 -2.90 34.52
CA VAL A 218 -2.56 -2.15 35.14
C VAL A 218 -3.42 -1.52 34.04
N TYR A 219 -4.67 -1.23 34.36
CA TYR A 219 -5.56 -0.48 33.47
C TYR A 219 -5.82 0.90 34.07
N LYS A 220 -5.52 1.95 33.31
CA LYS A 220 -5.62 3.34 33.76
C LYS A 220 -5.83 4.27 32.57
N ASP A 221 -6.71 5.26 32.73
CA ASP A 221 -6.97 6.31 31.74
C ASP A 221 -7.25 5.77 30.32
N GLY A 222 -8.05 4.70 30.23
CA GLY A 222 -8.43 4.08 28.95
C GLY A 222 -7.35 3.22 28.31
N ARG A 223 -6.25 2.90 29.02
CA ARG A 223 -5.09 2.19 28.46
C ARG A 223 -4.60 1.10 29.40
N PHE A 224 -4.00 0.06 28.84
CA PHE A 224 -3.19 -0.87 29.61
C PHE A 224 -1.77 -0.32 29.74
N ILE A 225 -1.28 -0.21 30.98
CA ILE A 225 0.11 0.07 31.26
C ILE A 225 0.80 -1.27 31.52
N TRP A 226 1.66 -1.68 30.59
CA TRP A 226 2.39 -2.93 30.63
C TRP A 226 3.87 -2.69 30.97
N ARG A 227 4.37 -3.35 32.01
CA ARG A 227 5.75 -3.30 32.51
C ARG A 227 6.39 -4.68 32.36
N PRO A 228 6.86 -5.03 31.16
CA PRO A 228 7.49 -6.33 30.92
C PRO A 228 8.84 -6.44 31.64
N TYR A 229 9.09 -7.62 32.19
CA TYR A 229 10.42 -8.06 32.61
C TYR A 229 11.27 -8.49 31.42
N ALA A 230 10.67 -8.93 30.32
CA ALA A 230 11.39 -9.28 29.09
C ALA A 230 10.57 -9.02 27.82
N ILE A 231 11.19 -8.34 26.86
CA ILE A 231 10.54 -7.88 25.60
C ILE A 231 11.11 -8.52 24.34
N SER A 232 12.19 -9.28 24.47
CA SER A 232 12.87 -9.95 23.37
C SER A 232 12.62 -11.46 23.38
N GLU A 233 12.16 -12.02 22.26
CA GLU A 233 12.23 -13.47 22.08
C GLU A 233 13.69 -13.96 22.04
N THR A 234 14.56 -13.15 21.43
CA THR A 234 16.00 -13.40 21.36
C THR A 234 16.78 -12.12 21.61
N HIS A 235 17.65 -12.12 22.61
CA HIS A 235 18.56 -11.01 22.88
C HIS A 235 19.73 -11.09 21.91
N ARG A 236 19.76 -10.17 20.96
CA ARG A 236 20.85 -9.99 19.97
C ARG A 236 21.64 -8.71 20.19
N TYR A 237 21.21 -7.91 21.15
CA TYR A 237 21.76 -6.62 21.46
C TYR A 237 21.96 -6.53 22.97
N GLU A 238 23.01 -5.83 23.36
CA GLU A 238 23.28 -5.37 24.70
C GLU A 238 22.96 -3.88 24.76
N LEU A 239 22.29 -3.47 25.85
CA LEU A 239 22.04 -2.08 26.14
C LEU A 239 23.31 -1.46 26.74
N VAL A 240 23.82 -0.42 26.09
CA VAL A 240 24.94 0.38 26.57
C VAL A 240 24.41 1.73 27.00
N GLU A 241 24.53 2.04 28.29
CA GLU A 241 24.18 3.35 28.85
C GLU A 241 25.45 4.21 28.96
N ARG A 242 25.39 5.45 28.48
CA ARG A 242 26.46 6.47 28.55
C ARG A 242 25.92 7.73 29.23
N PRO A 243 25.83 7.72 30.57
CA PRO A 243 25.22 8.83 31.33
C PRO A 243 25.93 10.17 31.13
N GLU A 244 27.24 10.16 30.88
CA GLU A 244 28.06 11.36 30.64
C GLU A 244 27.62 12.20 29.44
N ILE A 245 26.92 11.60 28.49
CA ILE A 245 26.39 12.25 27.28
C ILE A 245 24.89 12.00 27.10
N ASN A 246 24.20 11.55 28.16
CA ASN A 246 22.78 11.21 28.17
C ASN A 246 22.35 10.31 27.00
N GLN A 247 23.14 9.28 26.71
CA GLN A 247 22.93 8.40 25.57
C GLN A 247 22.66 6.96 26.00
N MET A 248 21.73 6.29 25.34
CA MET A 248 21.50 4.85 25.44
C MET A 248 21.54 4.21 24.06
N GLU A 249 22.29 3.14 23.87
CA GLU A 249 22.41 2.51 22.56
C GLU A 249 22.32 0.99 22.61
N ALA A 250 21.87 0.40 21.51
CA ALA A 250 21.84 -1.04 21.33
C ALA A 250 23.09 -1.47 20.57
N GLN A 251 24.01 -2.14 21.26
CA GLN A 251 25.21 -2.73 20.66
C GLN A 251 24.92 -4.19 20.29
N LYS A 252 25.23 -4.59 19.06
CA LYS A 252 24.99 -5.96 18.61
C LYS A 252 25.93 -6.94 19.32
N ASP A 253 25.35 -7.98 19.93
CA ASP A 253 26.09 -9.05 20.58
C ASP A 253 26.52 -10.11 19.53
N SER A 254 27.60 -10.83 19.83
CA SER A 254 28.19 -11.85 18.96
C SER A 254 27.31 -13.08 18.82
N PHE A 255 26.57 -13.44 19.88
CA PHE A 255 25.75 -14.65 19.90
C PHE A 255 24.34 -14.38 20.45
N PRO A 256 23.27 -14.82 19.76
CA PRO A 256 21.92 -14.66 20.26
C PRO A 256 21.68 -15.44 21.56
N GLN A 257 21.12 -14.79 22.57
CA GLN A 257 20.69 -15.44 23.81
C GLN A 257 19.16 -15.56 23.86
N PHE A 258 18.68 -16.79 24.05
CA PHE A 258 17.26 -17.08 24.24
C PHE A 258 16.96 -17.17 25.74
N TYR A 259 16.06 -16.33 26.25
CA TYR A 259 15.67 -16.29 27.67
C TYR A 259 14.19 -16.59 27.84
N ILE A 260 13.43 -15.67 28.42
CA ILE A 260 11.97 -15.60 28.37
C ILE A 260 11.54 -14.30 27.70
N TRP A 261 10.28 -14.22 27.33
CA TRP A 261 9.62 -12.98 26.98
C TRP A 261 8.21 -12.97 27.57
N ASP A 262 7.74 -11.77 27.83
CA ASP A 262 6.44 -11.55 28.43
C ASP A 262 5.40 -11.17 27.37
N ASN A 263 4.15 -11.42 27.71
CA ASN A 263 2.98 -11.02 26.95
C ASN A 263 1.81 -10.76 27.90
N VAL A 264 0.92 -9.85 27.52
CA VAL A 264 -0.36 -9.61 28.20
C VAL A 264 -1.49 -10.00 27.28
N ALA A 265 -2.37 -10.86 27.79
CA ALA A 265 -3.58 -11.27 27.12
C ALA A 265 -4.82 -10.72 27.86
N VAL A 266 -5.82 -10.31 27.11
CA VAL A 266 -7.10 -9.83 27.64
C VAL A 266 -8.16 -10.88 27.27
N ALA A 267 -8.78 -11.46 28.29
CA ALA A 267 -9.84 -12.45 28.16
C ALA A 267 -11.18 -11.80 28.46
N LEU A 268 -12.00 -11.57 27.43
CA LEU A 268 -13.36 -11.08 27.60
C LEU A 268 -14.28 -12.27 27.85
N HIS A 269 -15.03 -12.25 28.95
CA HIS A 269 -16.07 -13.24 29.22
C HIS A 269 -17.29 -12.95 28.35
N VAL A 270 -17.52 -13.74 27.31
CA VAL A 270 -18.59 -13.52 26.31
C VAL A 270 -19.69 -14.60 26.36
N ASP A 271 -19.65 -15.50 27.34
CA ASP A 271 -20.56 -16.64 27.41
C ASP A 271 -20.69 -17.35 26.05
N LYS A 272 -21.89 -17.62 25.55
CA LYS A 272 -22.12 -18.23 24.24
C LYS A 272 -22.50 -17.21 23.16
N GLN A 273 -22.13 -15.94 23.33
CA GLN A 273 -22.54 -14.85 22.44
C GLN A 273 -21.36 -14.30 21.63
N THR A 274 -21.69 -13.62 20.53
CA THR A 274 -20.73 -12.96 19.65
C THR A 274 -20.57 -11.50 20.07
N LEU A 275 -19.33 -11.01 20.17
CA LEU A 275 -19.05 -9.58 20.32
C LEU A 275 -19.11 -8.91 18.96
N MET A 276 -20.20 -8.20 18.68
CA MET A 276 -20.51 -7.66 17.35
C MET A 276 -19.83 -6.33 17.07
N PHE A 277 -19.46 -6.13 15.79
CA PHE A 277 -18.91 -4.89 15.25
C PHE A 277 -19.51 -4.62 13.87
N ASP A 278 -19.55 -3.35 13.47
CA ASP A 278 -19.99 -2.99 12.12
C ASP A 278 -19.05 -3.58 11.05
N ALA A 279 -19.60 -3.95 9.90
CA ALA A 279 -18.84 -4.60 8.83
C ALA A 279 -17.70 -3.72 8.28
N ASP A 280 -17.90 -2.40 8.23
CA ASP A 280 -16.87 -1.44 7.80
C ASP A 280 -15.79 -1.29 8.88
N GLN A 281 -16.16 -1.35 10.17
CA GLN A 281 -15.19 -1.37 11.27
C GLN A 281 -14.31 -2.61 11.21
N LEU A 282 -14.90 -3.79 11.02
CA LEU A 282 -14.16 -5.05 10.85
C LEU A 282 -13.18 -4.95 9.68
N ARG A 283 -13.64 -4.48 8.52
CA ARG A 283 -12.79 -4.36 7.33
C ARG A 283 -11.67 -3.35 7.51
N LYS A 284 -11.97 -2.18 8.10
CA LYS A 284 -11.02 -1.10 8.34
C LYS A 284 -9.87 -1.54 9.25
N ASN A 285 -10.16 -2.40 10.23
CA ASN A 285 -9.20 -2.86 11.22
C ASN A 285 -8.48 -4.16 10.84
N LEU A 286 -8.76 -4.71 9.65
CA LEU A 286 -8.16 -5.95 9.14
C LEU A 286 -6.88 -5.72 8.33
N LYS A 287 -5.82 -6.45 8.69
CA LYS A 287 -4.57 -6.54 7.94
C LYS A 287 -4.13 -7.99 7.72
N PHE A 288 -3.28 -8.19 6.72
CA PHE A 288 -2.57 -9.43 6.48
C PHE A 288 -1.30 -9.51 7.35
N CYS A 289 -1.04 -10.69 7.92
CA CYS A 289 0.17 -10.95 8.68
C CYS A 289 0.93 -12.15 8.09
N PRO A 290 2.24 -12.02 7.84
CA PRO A 290 3.06 -13.16 7.45
C PRO A 290 3.15 -14.22 8.54
N GLN A 291 3.50 -15.43 8.12
CA GLN A 291 3.67 -16.56 9.03
C GLN A 291 4.84 -16.36 10.01
N GLY A 292 4.51 -16.37 11.31
CA GLY A 292 5.45 -16.42 12.42
C GLY A 292 5.85 -17.84 12.77
N LYS A 293 7.01 -18.00 13.41
CA LYS A 293 7.51 -19.30 13.87
C LYS A 293 7.48 -19.40 15.40
N PRO A 294 7.10 -20.56 15.97
CA PRO A 294 6.39 -21.65 15.29
C PRO A 294 4.97 -21.25 14.90
N ALA A 295 4.48 -21.78 13.78
CA ALA A 295 3.10 -21.60 13.33
C ALA A 295 2.17 -22.65 13.97
N PHE A 296 0.97 -22.24 14.33
CA PHE A 296 -0.06 -23.09 14.92
C PHE A 296 -1.31 -23.23 14.06
N GLY A 297 -1.65 -22.20 13.27
CA GLY A 297 -2.77 -22.22 12.33
C GLY A 297 -2.36 -22.46 10.89
N ILE A 298 -3.34 -22.35 9.99
CA ILE A 298 -3.17 -22.38 8.53
C ILE A 298 -2.88 -20.95 8.05
N PHE A 299 -1.98 -20.82 7.08
CA PHE A 299 -1.55 -19.54 6.55
C PHE A 299 -1.80 -19.48 5.05
N ASP A 300 -2.49 -18.42 4.65
CA ASP A 300 -2.66 -18.02 3.26
C ASP A 300 -1.45 -17.21 2.81
N SER A 301 -1.13 -17.30 1.52
CA SER A 301 -0.30 -16.30 0.84
C SER A 301 -1.02 -14.95 0.77
N PHE A 302 -0.26 -13.87 0.56
CA PHE A 302 -0.85 -12.53 0.49
C PHE A 302 -1.88 -12.39 -0.63
N GLU A 303 -1.65 -13.02 -1.79
CA GLU A 303 -2.61 -13.00 -2.90
C GLU A 303 -3.87 -13.82 -2.61
N GLU A 304 -3.76 -14.96 -1.94
CA GLU A 304 -4.92 -15.71 -1.47
C GLU A 304 -5.74 -14.87 -0.49
N ALA A 305 -5.08 -14.22 0.47
CA ALA A 305 -5.73 -13.35 1.45
C ALA A 305 -6.45 -12.16 0.81
N LYS A 306 -5.83 -11.49 -0.18
CA LYS A 306 -6.48 -10.41 -0.94
C LYS A 306 -7.75 -10.90 -1.65
N ASN A 307 -7.69 -12.05 -2.30
CA ASN A 307 -8.84 -12.66 -2.97
C ASN A 307 -9.96 -13.01 -1.98
N GLN A 308 -9.60 -13.55 -0.81
CA GLN A 308 -10.58 -13.85 0.25
C GLN A 308 -11.25 -12.59 0.79
N VAL A 309 -10.48 -11.55 1.10
CA VAL A 309 -11.03 -10.29 1.64
C VAL A 309 -11.92 -9.60 0.60
N LYS A 310 -11.53 -9.62 -0.69
CA LYS A 310 -12.37 -9.08 -1.77
C LYS A 310 -13.70 -9.83 -1.92
N LEU A 311 -13.72 -11.14 -1.68
CA LEU A 311 -14.95 -11.94 -1.70
C LEU A 311 -15.85 -11.63 -0.50
N LEU A 312 -15.27 -11.41 0.68
CA LEU A 312 -16.00 -11.15 1.92
C LEU A 312 -16.50 -9.70 2.06
N TRP A 313 -15.81 -8.75 1.43
CA TRP A 313 -16.17 -7.33 1.37
C TRP A 313 -16.13 -6.81 -0.08
N PRO A 314 -17.08 -7.23 -0.94
CA PRO A 314 -17.08 -6.86 -2.36
C PRO A 314 -17.28 -5.35 -2.60
N ASP A 315 -17.94 -4.67 -1.68
CA ASP A 315 -18.25 -3.24 -1.77
C ASP A 315 -17.13 -2.34 -1.20
N CYS A 316 -16.04 -2.92 -0.68
CA CYS A 316 -14.92 -2.17 -0.11
C CYS A 316 -13.77 -2.05 -1.12
N ASP A 317 -13.57 -0.85 -1.65
CA ASP A 317 -12.51 -0.56 -2.63
C ASP A 317 -11.10 -0.49 -2.01
N SER A 318 -10.98 -0.43 -0.68
CA SER A 318 -9.64 -0.40 -0.05
C SER A 318 -8.95 -1.76 -0.20
N PRO A 319 -7.68 -1.82 -0.62
CA PRO A 319 -6.93 -3.07 -0.68
C PRO A 319 -6.63 -3.62 0.73
N LEU A 320 -6.37 -4.93 0.82
CA LEU A 320 -5.84 -5.53 2.05
C LEU A 320 -4.36 -5.13 2.17
N GLU A 321 -4.00 -4.57 3.32
CA GLU A 321 -2.63 -4.14 3.61
C GLU A 321 -1.90 -5.21 4.43
N GLU A 322 -0.59 -5.31 4.24
CA GLU A 322 0.29 -6.15 5.05
C GLU A 322 0.76 -5.40 6.31
N GLU A 323 0.86 -6.12 7.42
CA GLU A 323 1.44 -5.58 8.66
C GLU A 323 2.96 -5.37 8.48
N CYS A 324 3.43 -4.15 8.72
CA CYS A 324 4.85 -3.82 8.61
C CYS A 324 5.59 -4.18 9.91
N SER A 325 6.84 -4.62 9.79
CA SER A 325 7.69 -4.86 10.96
C SER A 325 8.13 -3.56 11.63
N LEU A 326 8.39 -3.61 12.95
CA LEU A 326 9.00 -2.47 13.66
C LEU A 326 10.35 -2.10 13.05
N GLU A 327 11.16 -3.08 12.64
CA GLU A 327 12.44 -2.83 11.99
C GLU A 327 12.25 -1.96 10.74
N GLN A 328 11.38 -2.36 9.81
CA GLN A 328 11.07 -1.55 8.63
C GLN A 328 10.59 -0.14 8.99
N ARG A 329 9.78 0.00 10.05
CA ARG A 329 9.24 1.28 10.51
C ARG A 329 10.29 2.22 11.11
N PHE A 330 11.30 1.68 11.78
CA PHE A 330 12.33 2.46 12.45
C PHE A 330 13.61 2.61 11.62
N THR A 331 13.76 1.87 10.52
CA THR A 331 15.01 1.86 9.75
C THR A 331 14.87 2.26 8.29
N ASP A 332 13.69 2.35 7.67
CA ASP A 332 13.59 2.65 6.23
C ASP A 332 12.65 3.83 5.93
N LEU A 333 13.15 4.84 5.22
CA LEU A 333 12.38 5.97 4.70
C LEU A 333 12.66 6.18 3.22
N ARG A 334 11.60 6.26 2.39
CA ARG A 334 11.69 6.34 0.93
C ARG A 334 10.99 7.61 0.46
N LEU A 335 11.75 8.59 0.00
CA LEU A 335 11.26 9.93 -0.30
C LEU A 335 11.39 10.21 -1.79
N VAL A 336 10.41 10.90 -2.36
CA VAL A 336 10.47 11.40 -3.74
C VAL A 336 10.52 12.92 -3.71
N LEU A 337 11.57 13.52 -4.23
CA LEU A 337 11.67 14.97 -4.39
C LEU A 337 10.98 15.37 -5.69
N VAL A 338 9.93 16.18 -5.61
CA VAL A 338 9.17 16.66 -6.76
C VAL A 338 9.16 18.20 -6.74
N GLY A 339 9.14 18.82 -7.92
CA GLY A 339 9.14 20.27 -8.03
C GLY A 339 9.81 20.76 -9.31
N ARG A 340 9.65 22.04 -9.60
CA ARG A 340 10.18 22.69 -10.80
C ARG A 340 11.70 22.55 -10.92
N THR A 341 12.23 22.64 -12.14
CA THR A 341 13.68 22.79 -12.35
C THR A 341 14.18 24.04 -11.62
N GLY A 342 15.29 23.93 -10.89
CA GLY A 342 15.86 25.05 -10.12
C GLY A 342 15.17 25.37 -8.79
N SER A 343 14.18 24.57 -8.35
CA SER A 343 13.54 24.71 -7.03
C SER A 343 14.41 24.29 -5.84
N GLY A 344 15.60 23.72 -6.07
CA GLY A 344 16.49 23.26 -5.01
C GLY A 344 16.22 21.83 -4.52
N LYS A 345 15.63 20.96 -5.35
CA LYS A 345 15.42 19.53 -5.04
C LYS A 345 16.70 18.83 -4.62
N SER A 346 17.70 18.78 -5.50
CA SER A 346 18.99 18.14 -5.25
C SER A 346 19.67 18.67 -3.98
N SER A 347 19.62 19.99 -3.75
CA SER A 347 20.14 20.61 -2.52
C SER A 347 19.38 20.16 -1.27
N SER A 348 18.05 20.10 -1.33
CA SER A 348 17.22 19.59 -0.22
C SER A 348 17.53 18.11 0.06
N GLY A 349 17.73 17.31 -0.98
CA GLY A 349 18.17 15.92 -0.86
C GLY A 349 19.51 15.78 -0.12
N ASN A 350 20.50 16.61 -0.46
CA ASN A 350 21.80 16.62 0.22
C ASN A 350 21.69 17.04 1.69
N ILE A 351 20.85 18.04 2.00
CA ILE A 351 20.59 18.47 3.37
C ILE A 351 19.97 17.34 4.19
N ILE A 352 18.97 16.64 3.64
CA ILE A 352 18.31 15.50 4.29
C ILE A 352 19.32 14.36 4.51
N LEU A 353 20.10 13.99 3.48
CA LEU A 353 21.08 12.90 3.56
C LEU A 353 22.32 13.26 4.39
N GLY A 354 22.53 14.54 4.70
CA GLY A 354 23.71 15.04 5.41
C GLY A 354 25.02 14.88 4.63
N THR A 355 24.95 14.68 3.30
CA THR A 355 26.10 14.46 2.42
C THR A 355 25.80 14.96 1.00
N ASP A 356 26.83 15.32 0.24
CA ASP A 356 26.71 15.82 -1.14
C ASP A 356 26.52 14.68 -2.16
N ALA A 357 25.41 13.94 -2.02
CA ALA A 357 25.10 12.78 -2.86
C ALA A 357 24.52 13.15 -4.25
N PHE A 358 23.86 14.30 -4.34
CA PHE A 358 23.30 14.85 -5.57
C PHE A 358 24.14 16.04 -6.07
N SER A 359 24.39 16.09 -7.39
CA SER A 359 25.14 17.18 -8.02
C SER A 359 24.33 18.48 -8.02
N ALA A 360 24.56 19.37 -7.05
CA ALA A 360 23.86 20.65 -6.90
C ALA A 360 24.40 21.80 -7.78
N GLY A 361 25.39 21.54 -8.65
CA GLY A 361 26.11 22.56 -9.42
C GLY A 361 25.50 22.88 -10.78
N GLY A 362 25.12 24.14 -10.99
CA GLY A 362 24.69 24.66 -12.29
C GLY A 362 25.82 24.75 -13.31
N ALA A 363 25.95 23.74 -14.16
CA ALA A 363 26.39 23.82 -15.56
C ALA A 363 26.50 22.38 -16.10
N ALA A 364 25.79 22.12 -17.21
CA ALA A 364 25.70 20.86 -17.97
C ALA A 364 24.64 19.85 -17.48
N ALA A 365 23.72 19.58 -18.42
CA ALA A 365 22.59 18.66 -18.40
C ALA A 365 21.32 19.17 -17.70
N GLU A 366 20.38 19.60 -18.53
CA GLU A 366 18.98 19.22 -18.43
C GLU A 366 18.87 17.75 -18.01
N ASN A 367 18.93 17.44 -16.70
CA ASN A 367 18.89 16.07 -16.22
C ASN A 367 17.49 15.50 -16.49
N THR A 368 17.37 14.80 -17.61
CA THR A 368 16.17 14.07 -18.02
C THR A 368 16.01 12.73 -17.31
N GLN A 369 16.93 12.37 -16.40
CA GLN A 369 16.98 11.08 -15.71
C GLN A 369 16.98 11.28 -14.19
N CYS A 370 16.30 10.40 -13.46
CA CYS A 370 16.27 10.46 -11.99
C CYS A 370 17.56 9.94 -11.36
N CYS A 371 17.84 10.40 -10.16
CA CYS A 371 18.95 9.92 -9.33
C CYS A 371 18.40 9.34 -8.02
N LEU A 372 18.79 8.12 -7.68
CA LEU A 372 18.46 7.46 -6.42
C LEU A 372 19.70 7.45 -5.54
N GLN A 373 19.57 7.89 -4.30
CA GLN A 373 20.65 7.90 -3.30
C GLN A 373 20.12 7.39 -1.96
N THR A 374 20.96 6.66 -1.24
CA THR A 374 20.64 6.10 0.07
C THR A 374 21.74 6.47 1.06
N ASN A 375 21.37 6.97 2.23
CA ASN A 375 22.31 7.19 3.34
C ASN A 375 21.63 6.94 4.69
N LYS A 376 22.43 6.65 5.71
CA LYS A 376 21.94 6.52 7.09
C LYS A 376 21.91 7.90 7.75
N VAL A 377 20.70 8.37 8.08
CA VAL A 377 20.45 9.66 8.73
C VAL A 377 19.73 9.39 10.05
N PHE A 378 20.36 9.77 11.16
CA PHE A 378 19.96 9.33 12.50
C PHE A 378 19.92 7.79 12.56
N ASN A 379 18.72 7.21 12.67
CA ASN A 379 18.50 5.76 12.66
C ASN A 379 17.77 5.25 11.42
N TRP A 380 17.36 6.14 10.52
CA TRP A 380 16.73 5.77 9.26
C TRP A 380 17.78 5.59 8.17
N GLU A 381 17.68 4.50 7.43
CA GLU A 381 18.16 4.39 6.06
C GLU A 381 17.20 5.19 5.19
N VAL A 382 17.65 6.36 4.75
CA VAL A 382 16.84 7.29 3.95
C VAL A 382 17.25 7.10 2.50
N THR A 383 16.33 6.59 1.70
CA THR A 383 16.44 6.51 0.25
C THR A 383 15.66 7.66 -0.38
N ILE A 384 16.33 8.49 -1.17
CA ILE A 384 15.74 9.65 -1.84
C ILE A 384 15.88 9.47 -3.35
N VAL A 385 14.77 9.64 -4.07
CA VAL A 385 14.78 9.85 -5.52
C VAL A 385 14.63 11.33 -5.82
N ASP A 386 15.64 11.89 -6.47
CA ASP A 386 15.56 13.21 -7.09
C ASP A 386 14.97 13.06 -8.51
N THR A 387 13.79 13.62 -8.73
CA THR A 387 13.11 13.55 -10.03
C THR A 387 13.53 14.69 -10.95
N PRO A 388 13.47 14.53 -12.28
CA PRO A 388 13.48 15.65 -13.21
C PRO A 388 12.42 16.70 -12.85
N GLY A 389 12.63 17.94 -13.29
CA GLY A 389 11.61 18.98 -13.16
C GLY A 389 10.32 18.59 -13.89
N LEU A 390 9.18 18.80 -13.23
CA LEU A 390 7.86 18.68 -13.84
C LEU A 390 7.77 19.67 -15.02
N SER A 391 7.69 19.14 -16.25
CA SER A 391 7.57 19.95 -17.48
C SER A 391 6.58 19.29 -18.44
N GLU A 392 6.01 20.09 -19.33
CA GLU A 392 4.90 19.74 -20.24
C GLU A 392 5.12 18.54 -21.20
N THR A 393 6.31 17.92 -21.25
CA THR A 393 6.62 16.83 -22.18
C THR A 393 6.32 15.43 -21.61
N MET A 394 5.58 14.62 -22.38
CA MET A 394 5.19 13.24 -22.05
C MET A 394 6.38 12.30 -21.74
N GLU A 395 7.56 12.59 -22.31
CA GLU A 395 8.79 11.83 -22.07
C GLU A 395 9.27 11.95 -20.62
N ARG A 396 9.20 13.16 -20.03
CA ARG A 396 9.60 13.37 -18.63
C ARG A 396 8.59 12.79 -17.64
N GLN A 397 7.30 12.84 -17.95
CA GLN A 397 6.28 12.18 -17.13
C GLN A 397 6.49 10.66 -17.06
N THR A 398 6.83 10.04 -18.19
CA THR A 398 7.14 8.60 -18.24
C THR A 398 8.38 8.26 -17.42
N GLU A 399 9.40 9.12 -17.45
CA GLU A 399 10.60 8.91 -16.64
C GLU A 399 10.29 9.03 -15.15
N ILE A 400 9.55 10.05 -14.72
CA ILE A 400 9.13 10.22 -13.32
C ILE A 400 8.42 8.96 -12.79
N LEU A 401 7.54 8.35 -13.59
CA LEU A 401 6.87 7.10 -13.23
C LEU A 401 7.86 5.94 -13.03
N LYS A 402 8.83 5.76 -13.95
CA LYS A 402 9.88 4.74 -13.78
C LYS A 402 10.68 4.94 -12.49
N CYS A 403 10.86 6.18 -12.06
CA CYS A 403 11.65 6.47 -10.87
C CYS A 403 10.95 6.11 -9.57
N ILE A 404 9.62 6.12 -9.59
CA ILE A 404 8.82 5.58 -8.49
C ILE A 404 8.84 4.05 -8.54
N ASP A 405 8.79 3.44 -9.73
CA ASP A 405 8.92 1.98 -9.87
C ASP A 405 10.28 1.48 -9.34
N MET A 406 11.34 2.28 -9.49
CA MET A 406 12.66 1.99 -8.91
C MET A 406 12.69 2.02 -7.37
N LEU A 407 11.72 2.68 -6.73
CA LEU A 407 11.70 2.86 -5.28
C LEU A 407 11.09 1.70 -4.50
N ALA A 408 10.71 0.59 -5.15
CA ALA A 408 9.95 -0.50 -4.53
C ALA A 408 10.51 -0.98 -3.16
N PRO A 409 9.65 -1.17 -2.13
CA PRO A 409 8.19 -0.92 -2.09
C PRO A 409 7.78 0.56 -2.21
N GLU A 410 6.51 0.94 -2.35
CA GLU A 410 6.15 2.30 -2.83
C GLU A 410 6.64 3.46 -1.90
N PRO A 411 6.77 4.71 -2.36
CA PRO A 411 7.36 5.77 -1.54
C PRO A 411 6.54 6.10 -0.29
N HIS A 412 7.27 6.48 0.76
CA HIS A 412 6.75 6.89 2.06
C HIS A 412 6.18 8.32 2.01
N ALA A 413 6.85 9.24 1.31
CA ALA A 413 6.36 10.61 1.11
C ALA A 413 6.87 11.26 -0.18
N PHE A 414 6.10 12.22 -0.69
CA PHE A 414 6.51 13.17 -1.72
C PHE A 414 6.89 14.50 -1.06
N LEU A 415 8.10 14.97 -1.32
CA LEU A 415 8.55 16.28 -0.89
C LEU A 415 8.41 17.24 -2.07
N LEU A 416 7.35 18.06 -2.06
CA LEU A 416 7.16 19.10 -3.06
C LEU A 416 8.04 20.30 -2.70
N VAL A 417 9.15 20.47 -3.42
CA VAL A 417 10.14 21.50 -3.18
C VAL A 417 9.75 22.77 -3.92
N ILE A 418 9.56 23.85 -3.17
CA ILE A 418 9.13 25.15 -3.67
C ILE A 418 10.15 26.21 -3.23
N LYS A 419 10.65 26.98 -4.18
CA LYS A 419 11.53 28.10 -3.88
C LYS A 419 10.70 29.30 -3.41
N VAL A 420 11.08 29.87 -2.28
CA VAL A 420 10.44 31.04 -1.67
C VAL A 420 10.63 32.24 -2.61
N GLY A 421 9.52 32.88 -2.95
CA GLY A 421 9.45 33.96 -3.92
C GLY A 421 8.01 34.29 -4.29
N THR A 422 7.82 35.08 -5.36
CA THR A 422 6.50 35.34 -5.91
C THR A 422 6.00 34.07 -6.61
N LEU A 423 4.80 33.60 -6.25
CA LEU A 423 4.14 32.50 -6.97
C LEU A 423 3.92 32.90 -8.42
N THR A 424 4.47 32.10 -9.31
CA THR A 424 4.37 32.16 -10.76
C THR A 424 3.34 31.15 -11.25
N ASP A 425 2.86 31.34 -12.48
CA ASP A 425 1.98 30.36 -13.15
C ASP A 425 2.65 28.96 -13.22
N GLU A 426 3.99 28.90 -13.22
CA GLU A 426 4.78 27.67 -13.24
C GLU A 426 4.61 26.83 -11.95
N GLU A 427 4.46 27.46 -10.78
CA GLU A 427 4.15 26.72 -9.54
C GLU A 427 2.73 26.13 -9.60
N GLN A 428 1.78 26.86 -10.18
CA GLN A 428 0.41 26.35 -10.34
C GLN A 428 0.36 25.17 -11.32
N ASP A 429 1.16 25.21 -12.39
CA ASP A 429 1.27 24.09 -13.33
C ASP A 429 1.96 22.88 -12.72
N THR A 430 2.96 23.08 -11.84
CA THR A 430 3.61 22.00 -11.08
C THR A 430 2.58 21.25 -10.23
N VAL A 431 1.68 21.96 -9.54
CA VAL A 431 0.60 21.37 -8.74
C VAL A 431 -0.37 20.57 -9.63
N ARG A 432 -0.75 21.11 -10.79
CA ARG A 432 -1.63 20.39 -11.75
C ARG A 432 -0.98 19.11 -12.28
N GLN A 433 0.28 19.19 -12.69
CA GLN A 433 1.01 18.02 -13.20
C GLN A 433 1.19 16.94 -12.13
N MET A 434 1.37 17.32 -10.87
CA MET A 434 1.42 16.38 -9.77
C MET A 434 0.11 15.59 -9.63
N GLU A 435 -1.05 16.23 -9.78
CA GLU A 435 -2.34 15.51 -9.82
C GLU A 435 -2.52 14.64 -11.07
N GLU A 436 -2.02 15.08 -12.22
CA GLU A 436 -2.13 14.34 -13.47
C GLU A 436 -1.28 13.07 -13.48
N ILE A 437 -0.07 13.13 -12.92
CA ILE A 437 0.88 11.99 -12.91
C ILE A 437 0.56 11.02 -11.77
N PHE A 438 0.30 11.55 -10.57
CA PHE A 438 0.20 10.76 -9.33
C PHE A 438 -1.25 10.61 -8.83
N GLY A 439 -2.22 11.20 -9.52
CA GLY A 439 -3.61 11.23 -9.08
C GLY A 439 -3.84 12.10 -7.85
N LYS A 440 -5.12 12.32 -7.52
CA LYS A 440 -5.53 13.21 -6.41
C LYS A 440 -5.14 12.71 -5.02
N ASN A 441 -4.77 11.44 -4.90
CA ASN A 441 -4.40 10.84 -3.62
C ASN A 441 -2.97 11.21 -3.19
N VAL A 442 -2.11 11.65 -4.12
CA VAL A 442 -0.71 12.05 -3.84
C VAL A 442 -0.60 13.10 -2.73
N TRP A 443 -1.57 14.01 -2.65
CA TRP A 443 -1.61 15.07 -1.64
C TRP A 443 -1.76 14.58 -0.21
N ARG A 444 -2.21 13.34 -0.01
CA ARG A 444 -2.22 12.71 1.32
C ARG A 444 -0.83 12.36 1.82
N HIS A 445 0.12 12.19 0.90
CA HIS A 445 1.51 11.79 1.14
C HIS A 445 2.50 12.90 0.81
N THR A 446 2.03 14.12 0.54
CA THR A 446 2.86 15.25 0.14
C THR A 446 3.18 16.15 1.33
N ILE A 447 4.46 16.47 1.49
CA ILE A 447 4.98 17.48 2.41
C ILE A 447 5.62 18.60 1.57
N ILE A 448 5.37 19.85 1.93
CA ILE A 448 5.94 21.02 1.25
C ILE A 448 7.29 21.36 1.88
N VAL A 449 8.34 21.39 1.07
CA VAL A 449 9.68 21.84 1.48
C VAL A 449 9.96 23.19 0.83
N LEU A 450 10.20 24.20 1.65
CA LEU A 450 10.51 25.56 1.20
C LEU A 450 12.01 25.77 1.17
N THR A 451 12.53 26.21 0.02
CA THR A 451 13.94 26.58 -0.17
C THR A 451 14.06 28.08 -0.36
N HIS A 452 15.12 28.71 0.14
CA HIS A 452 15.36 30.15 -0.06
C HIS A 452 16.85 30.42 -0.25
N ASP A 453 17.18 31.53 -0.94
CA ASP A 453 18.55 32.00 -1.08
C ASP A 453 18.76 33.13 -0.08
N ASP A 454 19.53 32.88 0.99
CA ASP A 454 20.02 33.85 1.99
C ASP A 454 19.11 35.08 2.21
N GLN A 455 17.85 34.83 2.58
CA GLN A 455 16.90 35.90 2.89
C GLN A 455 17.14 36.45 4.31
N PRO A 456 16.94 37.76 4.54
CA PRO A 456 17.06 38.35 5.88
C PRO A 456 15.90 37.97 6.83
N GLU A 457 14.88 37.30 6.30
CA GLU A 457 13.64 36.91 6.98
C GLU A 457 13.86 35.64 7.82
N THR A 458 13.16 35.51 8.95
CA THR A 458 13.23 34.26 9.74
C THR A 458 12.42 33.14 9.08
N ASP A 459 12.76 31.88 9.35
CA ASP A 459 12.03 30.72 8.82
C ASP A 459 10.51 30.81 9.09
N VAL A 460 10.10 31.36 10.25
CA VAL A 460 8.68 31.59 10.61
C VAL A 460 8.02 32.62 9.69
N GLN A 461 8.70 33.73 9.40
CA GLN A 461 8.17 34.77 8.51
C GLN A 461 8.03 34.28 7.07
N ILE A 462 9.03 33.51 6.60
CA ILE A 462 9.00 32.84 5.30
C ILE A 462 7.82 31.88 5.22
N LEU A 463 7.61 31.07 6.27
CA LEU A 463 6.52 30.10 6.34
C LEU A 463 5.15 30.79 6.27
N ASP A 464 4.90 31.79 7.12
CA ASP A 464 3.59 32.45 7.21
C ASP A 464 3.21 33.16 5.91
N ARG A 465 4.17 33.86 5.31
CA ARG A 465 3.99 34.54 4.02
C ARG A 465 3.70 33.53 2.92
N THR A 466 4.54 32.52 2.77
CA THR A 466 4.46 31.56 1.65
C THR A 466 3.25 30.64 1.79
N LYS A 467 2.89 30.24 3.01
CA LYS A 467 1.71 29.43 3.32
C LYS A 467 0.41 30.13 2.90
N THR A 468 0.31 31.45 3.12
CA THR A 468 -0.86 32.24 2.71
C THR A 468 -1.05 32.25 1.20
N GLU A 469 0.06 32.35 0.46
CA GLU A 469 0.06 32.35 -0.99
C GLU A 469 -0.20 30.94 -1.56
N LEU A 470 0.46 29.91 -1.02
CA LEU A 470 0.33 28.53 -1.46
C LEU A 470 -1.04 27.92 -1.21
N LYS A 471 -1.76 28.37 -0.17
CA LYS A 471 -3.17 28.00 0.06
C LYS A 471 -4.10 28.32 -1.12
N LYS A 472 -3.70 29.22 -2.02
CA LYS A 472 -4.50 29.57 -3.21
C LYS A 472 -4.38 28.52 -4.32
N ILE A 473 -3.28 27.78 -4.37
CA ILE A 473 -2.99 26.81 -5.44
C ILE A 473 -2.97 25.37 -4.96
N LEU A 474 -2.59 25.11 -3.71
CA LEU A 474 -2.54 23.77 -3.15
C LEU A 474 -3.94 23.29 -2.74
N PRO A 475 -4.27 22.01 -2.93
CA PRO A 475 -5.52 21.45 -2.45
C PRO A 475 -5.61 21.48 -0.93
N CYS A 476 -6.84 21.59 -0.39
CA CYS A 476 -7.13 21.60 1.05
C CYS A 476 -6.61 20.37 1.83
N ARG A 477 -6.10 19.33 1.14
CA ARG A 477 -5.59 18.09 1.74
C ARG A 477 -4.12 18.16 2.19
N VAL A 478 -3.40 19.21 1.79
CA VAL A 478 -1.97 19.43 2.12
C VAL A 478 -1.80 20.20 3.45
N GLU A 479 -2.89 20.70 4.03
CA GLU A 479 -2.89 21.68 5.12
C GLU A 479 -1.95 21.30 6.29
N ASP A 480 -1.11 22.27 6.66
CA ASP A 480 -0.13 22.28 7.78
C ASP A 480 1.15 21.42 7.66
N ARG A 481 1.54 21.00 6.44
CA ARG A 481 2.79 20.24 6.21
C ARG A 481 3.88 21.05 5.48
N TYR A 482 4.42 22.07 6.13
CA TYR A 482 5.45 22.95 5.55
C TYR A 482 6.74 22.90 6.37
N TYR A 483 7.87 22.70 5.70
CA TYR A 483 9.18 22.62 6.33
C TYR A 483 10.18 23.52 5.61
N VAL A 484 11.03 24.20 6.37
CA VAL A 484 12.27 24.80 5.90
C VAL A 484 13.41 23.94 6.43
N LEU A 485 14.34 23.53 5.57
CA LEU A 485 15.42 22.59 5.92
C LEU A 485 16.77 23.30 5.92
N ASN A 486 17.17 23.83 7.07
CA ASN A 486 18.43 24.57 7.26
C ASN A 486 19.33 23.97 8.35
N ASN A 487 18.80 23.07 9.18
CA ASN A 487 19.56 22.47 10.27
C ASN A 487 19.10 21.03 10.57
N LYS A 488 19.83 20.35 11.46
CA LYS A 488 19.56 18.95 11.84
C LYS A 488 18.23 18.75 12.55
N GLN A 489 17.75 19.72 13.33
CA GLN A 489 16.45 19.64 14.00
C GLN A 489 15.33 19.53 12.96
N GLN A 490 15.34 20.42 11.97
CA GLN A 490 14.31 20.47 10.93
C GLN A 490 14.31 19.20 10.07
N VAL A 491 15.49 18.63 9.78
CA VAL A 491 15.59 17.33 9.10
C VAL A 491 15.01 16.22 9.98
N TRP A 492 15.29 16.23 11.28
CA TRP A 492 14.71 15.27 12.21
C TRP A 492 13.18 15.39 12.25
N ASP A 493 12.63 16.61 12.40
CA ASP A 493 11.20 16.87 12.45
C ASP A 493 10.50 16.40 11.17
N LEU A 494 11.13 16.57 10.00
CA LEU A 494 10.62 16.08 8.72
C LEU A 494 10.60 14.56 8.66
N LEU A 495 11.72 13.89 8.94
CA LEU A 495 11.82 12.43 8.85
C LEU A 495 10.92 11.75 9.88
N ASP A 496 10.82 12.31 11.08
CA ASP A 496 9.93 11.83 12.12
C ASP A 496 8.46 11.95 11.71
N LYS A 497 8.10 13.07 11.08
CA LYS A 497 6.77 13.27 10.50
C LYS A 497 6.46 12.25 9.43
N VAL A 498 7.39 11.97 8.52
CA VAL A 498 7.21 10.93 7.48
C VAL A 498 7.05 9.56 8.14
N ALA A 499 7.92 9.19 9.09
CA ALA A 499 7.83 7.92 9.80
C ALA A 499 6.49 7.73 10.52
N ALA A 500 5.95 8.79 11.14
CA ALA A 500 4.65 8.78 11.78
C ALA A 500 3.49 8.68 10.75
N GLU A 501 3.57 9.40 9.64
CA GLU A 501 2.53 9.39 8.59
C GLU A 501 2.53 8.11 7.76
N ASN A 502 3.66 7.38 7.69
CA ASN A 502 3.73 6.03 7.10
C ASN A 502 2.74 5.04 7.73
N ARG A 503 2.12 5.36 8.87
CA ARG A 503 1.00 4.58 9.46
C ARG A 503 -0.26 4.57 8.59
N ARG A 504 -0.44 5.58 7.75
CA ARG A 504 -1.65 5.81 6.95
C ARG A 504 -1.34 5.57 5.48
N LYS A 505 -1.36 4.29 5.06
CA LYS A 505 -1.17 3.82 3.69
C LYS A 505 0.18 4.22 3.10
N VAL A 506 0.94 3.28 2.55
CA VAL A 506 2.01 3.65 1.60
C VAL A 506 1.31 4.27 0.39
N TYR A 507 1.92 5.28 -0.24
CA TYR A 507 1.37 5.78 -1.50
C TYR A 507 1.51 4.68 -2.55
N SER A 508 0.46 3.89 -2.74
CA SER A 508 0.32 3.15 -3.98
C SER A 508 -0.01 4.18 -5.05
N ILE A 509 0.75 4.19 -6.14
CA ILE A 509 0.18 4.63 -7.40
C ILE A 509 -0.97 3.65 -7.61
N GLU A 510 -2.19 4.04 -7.20
CA GLU A 510 -3.35 3.65 -7.96
C GLU A 510 -2.99 4.16 -9.34
N TYR A 511 -2.42 3.27 -10.15
CA TYR A 511 -2.43 3.51 -11.56
C TYR A 511 -3.91 3.83 -11.76
N GLY A 512 -4.18 5.06 -12.19
CA GLY A 512 -5.23 5.24 -13.15
C GLY A 512 -4.88 4.41 -14.39
N VAL A 513 -4.70 3.08 -14.25
CA VAL A 513 -5.53 2.15 -14.97
C VAL A 513 -6.92 2.75 -14.73
N ILE A 514 -7.35 3.56 -15.68
CA ILE A 514 -8.66 3.28 -16.19
C ILE A 514 -8.55 1.80 -16.52
N GLN A 515 -8.96 0.94 -15.58
CA GLN A 515 -9.42 -0.38 -15.90
C GLN A 515 -10.55 -0.07 -16.85
N VAL A 516 -10.23 0.02 -18.15
CA VAL A 516 -11.24 -0.11 -19.18
C VAL A 516 -11.53 -1.59 -19.04
N PRO A 517 -12.56 -1.99 -18.26
CA PRO A 517 -12.78 -3.41 -17.99
C PRO A 517 -13.10 -4.12 -19.32
N ASP A 518 -13.58 -3.33 -20.28
CA ASP A 518 -13.81 -3.65 -21.68
C ASP A 518 -13.11 -2.60 -22.58
N LEU A 519 -12.10 -3.01 -23.35
CA LEU A 519 -11.41 -2.20 -24.36
C LEU A 519 -11.87 -2.63 -25.76
N ARG A 520 -12.28 -1.66 -26.59
CA ARG A 520 -12.88 -1.92 -27.92
C ARG A 520 -12.02 -1.28 -29.00
N LEU A 521 -11.36 -2.12 -29.78
CA LEU A 521 -10.36 -1.74 -30.77
C LEU A 521 -10.87 -2.06 -32.18
N VAL A 522 -10.64 -1.14 -33.11
CA VAL A 522 -11.00 -1.32 -34.53
C VAL A 522 -9.73 -1.23 -35.36
N LEU A 523 -9.38 -2.32 -36.05
CA LEU A 523 -8.21 -2.38 -36.94
C LEU A 523 -8.63 -1.93 -38.32
N VAL A 524 -8.05 -0.84 -38.82
CA VAL A 524 -8.40 -0.24 -40.12
C VAL A 524 -7.15 -0.08 -40.98
N GLY A 525 -7.24 -0.34 -42.29
CA GLY A 525 -6.08 -0.28 -43.19
C GLY A 525 -6.31 -1.03 -44.49
N ARG A 526 -5.40 -0.88 -45.47
CA ARG A 526 -5.49 -1.55 -46.78
C ARG A 526 -5.43 -3.07 -46.66
N THR A 527 -5.84 -3.77 -47.71
CA THR A 527 -5.72 -5.23 -47.76
C THR A 527 -4.28 -5.66 -47.74
N GLY A 528 -4.01 -6.71 -46.95
CA GLY A 528 -2.65 -7.17 -46.71
C GLY A 528 -1.79 -6.23 -45.86
N SER A 529 -2.34 -5.21 -45.20
CA SER A 529 -1.55 -4.34 -44.30
C SER A 529 -1.18 -4.96 -42.95
N GLY A 530 -1.59 -6.21 -42.68
CA GLY A 530 -1.27 -6.90 -41.43
C GLY A 530 -2.28 -6.72 -40.30
N LYS A 531 -3.52 -6.28 -40.59
CA LYS A 531 -4.60 -6.12 -39.61
C LYS A 531 -4.88 -7.40 -38.81
N SER A 532 -5.23 -8.49 -39.49
CA SER A 532 -5.53 -9.78 -38.87
C SER A 532 -4.38 -10.29 -37.99
N SER A 533 -3.13 -10.18 -38.48
CA SER A 533 -1.94 -10.55 -37.72
C SER A 533 -1.74 -9.68 -36.48
N SER A 534 -1.95 -8.36 -36.60
CA SER A 534 -1.90 -7.43 -35.47
C SER A 534 -2.97 -7.75 -34.42
N GLY A 535 -4.18 -8.11 -34.87
CA GLY A 535 -5.27 -8.56 -34.00
C GLY A 535 -4.93 -9.84 -33.23
N ASN A 536 -4.28 -10.81 -33.87
CA ASN A 536 -3.83 -12.04 -33.20
C ASN A 536 -2.77 -11.77 -32.13
N ILE A 537 -1.83 -10.85 -32.42
CA ILE A 537 -0.79 -10.43 -31.46
C ILE A 537 -1.44 -9.75 -30.25
N ILE A 538 -2.40 -8.84 -30.47
CA ILE A 538 -3.15 -8.15 -29.39
C ILE A 538 -3.92 -9.17 -28.54
N LEU A 539 -4.65 -10.09 -29.17
CA LEU A 539 -5.45 -11.09 -28.48
C LEU A 539 -4.62 -12.27 -27.92
N ARG A 540 -3.34 -12.39 -28.27
CA ARG A 540 -2.47 -13.52 -27.90
C ARG A 540 -3.12 -14.87 -28.24
N LYS A 541 -3.79 -14.96 -29.38
CA LYS A 541 -4.37 -16.19 -29.94
C LYS A 541 -4.52 -16.02 -31.44
N ASP A 542 -4.49 -17.11 -32.19
CA ASP A 542 -4.81 -17.11 -33.62
C ASP A 542 -6.33 -16.99 -33.83
N ALA A 543 -6.86 -15.79 -33.59
CA ALA A 543 -8.29 -15.46 -33.67
C ALA A 543 -8.75 -15.17 -35.10
N PHE A 544 -7.83 -14.68 -35.93
CA PHE A 544 -8.03 -14.25 -37.30
C PHE A 544 -7.09 -15.05 -38.21
N SER A 545 -7.57 -15.54 -39.36
CA SER A 545 -6.74 -16.28 -40.31
C SER A 545 -5.69 -15.35 -40.94
N ALA A 546 -4.43 -15.50 -40.53
CA ALA A 546 -3.29 -14.75 -41.08
C ALA A 546 -2.97 -15.26 -42.50
N GLY A 547 -3.72 -14.77 -43.48
CA GLY A 547 -3.63 -15.17 -44.88
C GLY A 547 -5.00 -15.53 -45.45
N GLY A 548 -5.68 -14.51 -45.98
CA GLY A 548 -6.84 -14.68 -46.88
C GLY A 548 -8.13 -15.19 -46.23
N ALA A 549 -8.96 -14.28 -45.71
CA ALA A 549 -10.44 -14.40 -45.70
C ALA A 549 -11.17 -13.19 -45.08
N ALA A 550 -10.71 -11.96 -45.34
CA ALA A 550 -11.67 -10.91 -45.67
C ALA A 550 -11.63 -10.81 -47.20
N ALA A 551 -12.30 -11.78 -47.83
CA ALA A 551 -12.52 -11.98 -49.27
C ALA A 551 -11.30 -11.91 -50.22
N SER A 552 -11.05 -13.03 -50.91
CA SER A 552 -10.52 -12.95 -52.28
C SER A 552 -11.39 -11.98 -53.10
N PRO A 553 -10.83 -11.22 -54.07
CA PRO A 553 -11.56 -10.21 -54.85
C PRO A 553 -12.71 -10.75 -55.73
N SER A 554 -13.09 -12.02 -55.57
CA SER A 554 -14.11 -12.74 -56.32
C SER A 554 -15.29 -13.25 -55.47
N SER A 555 -15.35 -13.01 -54.15
CA SER A 555 -16.55 -13.30 -53.35
C SER A 555 -17.03 -12.06 -52.60
N GLY A 556 -18.18 -11.51 -53.00
CA GLY A 556 -18.76 -10.25 -52.51
C GLY A 556 -19.23 -10.23 -51.06
N ASN A 557 -18.46 -10.78 -50.10
CA ASN A 557 -18.73 -10.74 -48.68
C ASN A 557 -17.62 -9.97 -47.95
N ALA A 558 -17.61 -8.64 -48.05
CA ALA A 558 -16.85 -7.79 -47.14
C ALA A 558 -17.56 -7.78 -45.77
N GLN A 559 -17.12 -8.62 -44.83
CA GLN A 559 -17.66 -8.68 -43.47
C GLN A 559 -16.55 -8.40 -42.45
N CYS A 560 -16.85 -7.66 -41.38
CA CYS A 560 -15.90 -7.53 -40.27
C CYS A 560 -15.91 -8.79 -39.39
N CYS A 561 -14.75 -9.12 -38.83
CA CYS A 561 -14.61 -10.18 -37.85
C CYS A 561 -14.41 -9.57 -36.46
N LEU A 562 -15.29 -9.91 -35.51
CA LEU A 562 -15.19 -9.48 -34.12
C LEU A 562 -14.70 -10.63 -33.25
N GLN A 563 -13.69 -10.37 -32.43
CA GLN A 563 -13.14 -11.33 -31.48
C GLN A 563 -12.98 -10.69 -30.11
N MET A 564 -13.39 -11.40 -29.07
CA MET A 564 -13.26 -10.99 -27.68
C MET A 564 -12.34 -11.95 -26.95
N LYS A 565 -11.52 -11.40 -26.04
CA LYS A 565 -10.72 -12.20 -25.11
C LYS A 565 -10.35 -11.35 -23.91
N LYS A 566 -10.35 -11.97 -22.73
CA LYS A 566 -9.69 -11.40 -21.57
C LYS A 566 -8.17 -11.46 -21.76
N VAL A 567 -7.53 -10.30 -21.84
CA VAL A 567 -6.07 -10.13 -21.91
C VAL A 567 -5.64 -9.44 -20.62
N PHE A 568 -4.91 -10.16 -19.77
CA PHE A 568 -4.68 -9.75 -18.37
C PHE A 568 -6.01 -9.55 -17.63
N ASP A 569 -6.27 -8.36 -17.08
CA ASP A 569 -7.51 -8.00 -16.39
C ASP A 569 -8.50 -7.18 -17.24
N CYS A 570 -8.23 -7.02 -18.53
CA CYS A 570 -9.07 -6.27 -19.47
C CYS A 570 -9.76 -7.23 -20.46
N GLU A 571 -11.07 -7.08 -20.66
CA GLU A 571 -11.79 -7.70 -21.78
C GLU A 571 -11.49 -6.90 -23.05
N VAL A 572 -10.71 -7.47 -23.96
CA VAL A 572 -10.34 -6.79 -25.20
C VAL A 572 -11.19 -7.33 -26.34
N THR A 573 -12.01 -6.44 -26.91
CA THR A 573 -12.73 -6.66 -28.16
C THR A 573 -11.93 -6.07 -29.31
N VAL A 574 -11.54 -6.90 -30.27
CA VAL A 574 -10.86 -6.48 -31.50
C VAL A 574 -11.77 -6.74 -32.70
N VAL A 575 -12.01 -5.70 -33.49
CA VAL A 575 -12.71 -5.78 -34.78
C VAL A 575 -11.67 -5.67 -35.89
N ASP A 576 -11.52 -6.75 -36.65
CA ASP A 576 -10.76 -6.77 -37.90
C ASP A 576 -11.68 -6.36 -39.05
N THR A 577 -11.32 -5.31 -39.78
CA THR A 577 -12.17 -4.75 -40.84
C THR A 577 -11.71 -5.16 -42.24
N PRO A 578 -12.60 -5.09 -43.26
CA PRO A 578 -12.20 -5.17 -44.67
C PRO A 578 -11.17 -4.09 -45.05
N GLY A 579 -10.52 -4.26 -46.21
CA GLY A 579 -9.59 -3.28 -46.75
C GLY A 579 -10.29 -1.98 -47.14
N LEU A 580 -9.70 -0.84 -46.76
CA LEU A 580 -10.26 0.49 -47.10
C LEU A 580 -10.42 0.72 -48.62
N SER A 581 -9.58 0.10 -49.44
CA SER A 581 -9.47 0.34 -50.89
C SER A 581 -10.32 -0.57 -51.79
N GLU A 582 -11.21 -1.41 -51.24
CA GLU A 582 -11.80 -2.50 -52.04
C GLU A 582 -13.14 -2.14 -52.71
N THR A 583 -14.13 -1.60 -52.00
CA THR A 583 -15.41 -1.15 -52.62
C THR A 583 -16.22 -0.20 -51.70
N PRO A 584 -17.25 0.52 -52.20
CA PRO A 584 -18.20 1.26 -51.36
C PRO A 584 -18.93 0.39 -50.33
N GLU A 585 -19.16 -0.88 -50.65
CA GLU A 585 -19.74 -1.88 -49.74
C GLU A 585 -18.82 -2.13 -48.55
N ALA A 586 -17.50 -2.21 -48.76
CA ALA A 586 -16.52 -2.34 -47.67
C ALA A 586 -16.56 -1.13 -46.71
N LYS A 587 -16.61 0.11 -47.24
CA LYS A 587 -16.74 1.32 -46.40
C LYS A 587 -18.04 1.34 -45.59
N THR A 588 -19.13 0.82 -46.17
CA THR A 588 -20.44 0.71 -45.51
C THR A 588 -20.41 -0.32 -44.38
N GLU A 589 -19.77 -1.46 -44.61
CA GLU A 589 -19.61 -2.49 -43.59
C GLU A 589 -18.74 -1.99 -42.42
N ILE A 590 -17.63 -1.31 -42.69
CA ILE A 590 -16.77 -0.74 -41.64
C ILE A 590 -17.57 0.17 -40.70
N ARG A 591 -18.43 1.04 -41.26
CA ARG A 591 -19.32 1.90 -40.46
C ARG A 591 -20.30 1.09 -39.63
N ARG A 592 -20.93 0.08 -40.23
CA ARG A 592 -21.87 -0.81 -39.55
C ARG A 592 -21.21 -1.49 -38.35
N CYS A 593 -19.98 -1.97 -38.48
CA CYS A 593 -19.25 -2.64 -37.40
C CYS A 593 -18.97 -1.69 -36.23
N VAL A 594 -18.57 -0.45 -36.52
CA VAL A 594 -18.38 0.58 -35.50
C VAL A 594 -19.68 0.95 -34.80
N ASP A 595 -20.80 1.05 -35.54
CA ASP A 595 -22.12 1.35 -34.97
C ASP A 595 -22.64 0.23 -34.04
N MET A 596 -22.17 -1.01 -34.23
CA MET A 596 -22.54 -2.15 -33.38
C MET A 596 -21.71 -2.24 -32.09
N LEU A 597 -20.57 -1.53 -31.99
CA LEU A 597 -19.76 -1.46 -30.78
C LEU A 597 -20.35 -0.44 -29.81
N ALA A 598 -21.32 -0.84 -28.97
CA ALA A 598 -21.84 0.04 -27.93
C ALA A 598 -20.88 0.14 -26.73
N PRO A 599 -20.67 1.33 -26.14
CA PRO A 599 -21.15 2.66 -26.56
C PRO A 599 -20.32 3.35 -27.68
N GLY A 600 -19.19 2.76 -28.08
CA GLY A 600 -18.33 3.19 -29.19
C GLY A 600 -16.94 2.54 -29.08
N PRO A 601 -16.11 2.52 -30.13
CA PRO A 601 -14.74 2.04 -29.99
C PRO A 601 -13.90 3.01 -29.14
N HIS A 602 -13.01 2.45 -28.34
CA HIS A 602 -12.06 3.21 -27.53
C HIS A 602 -10.85 3.68 -28.37
N ALA A 603 -10.42 2.85 -29.33
CA ALA A 603 -9.33 3.19 -30.22
C ALA A 603 -9.48 2.59 -31.63
N PHE A 604 -8.95 3.32 -32.61
CA PHE A 604 -8.70 2.86 -33.97
C PHE A 604 -7.20 2.60 -34.13
N LEU A 605 -6.84 1.42 -34.63
CA LEU A 605 -5.46 1.12 -35.03
C LEU A 605 -5.39 1.22 -36.56
N LEU A 606 -4.79 2.30 -37.06
CA LEU A 606 -4.56 2.50 -38.49
C LEU A 606 -3.33 1.70 -38.93
N VAL A 607 -3.56 0.50 -39.46
CA VAL A 607 -2.52 -0.47 -39.79
C VAL A 607 -1.98 -0.24 -41.20
N ILE A 608 -0.70 0.13 -41.28
CA ILE A 608 0.02 0.49 -42.50
C ILE A 608 1.29 -0.36 -42.59
N LYS A 609 1.62 -0.94 -43.74
CA LYS A 609 2.93 -1.57 -43.93
C LYS A 609 4.02 -0.51 -43.96
N LEU A 610 5.11 -0.74 -43.26
CA LEU A 610 6.20 0.25 -43.15
C LEU A 610 6.68 0.73 -44.54
N GLU A 611 6.84 -0.21 -45.46
CA GLU A 611 7.30 -0.02 -46.84
C GLU A 611 6.24 0.53 -47.82
N THR A 612 5.01 0.82 -47.37
CA THR A 612 3.97 1.37 -48.25
C THR A 612 4.38 2.76 -48.78
N PRO A 613 4.23 3.03 -50.10
CA PRO A 613 4.47 4.36 -50.68
C PRO A 613 3.68 5.49 -50.02
N LEU A 614 4.20 6.72 -50.07
CA LEU A 614 3.63 7.87 -49.38
C LEU A 614 2.23 8.26 -49.88
N ASP A 615 2.01 8.21 -51.19
CA ASP A 615 0.73 8.48 -51.83
C ASP A 615 -0.35 7.48 -51.38
N GLU A 616 0.00 6.20 -51.25
CA GLU A 616 -0.90 5.18 -50.71
C GLU A 616 -1.19 5.38 -49.21
N LYS A 617 -0.21 5.84 -48.43
CA LYS A 617 -0.38 6.22 -47.02
C LYS A 617 -1.37 7.39 -46.91
N GLN A 618 -1.20 8.43 -47.73
CA GLN A 618 -2.09 9.60 -47.79
C GLN A 618 -3.53 9.22 -48.17
N ASP A 619 -3.70 8.37 -49.19
CA ASP A 619 -5.00 7.88 -49.63
C ASP A 619 -5.73 7.15 -48.49
N THR A 620 -5.01 6.29 -47.75
CA THR A 620 -5.57 5.56 -46.60
C THR A 620 -6.05 6.50 -45.50
N MET A 621 -5.30 7.56 -45.21
CA MET A 621 -5.68 8.58 -44.22
C MET A 621 -6.90 9.40 -44.68
N ARG A 622 -6.94 9.78 -45.97
CA ARG A 622 -8.08 10.50 -46.56
C ARG A 622 -9.36 9.67 -46.45
N GLN A 623 -9.28 8.37 -46.70
CA GLN A 623 -10.43 7.46 -46.59
C GLN A 623 -10.88 7.28 -45.14
N MET A 624 -9.96 7.24 -44.18
CA MET A 624 -10.29 7.21 -42.74
C MET A 624 -11.12 8.44 -42.33
N GLU A 625 -10.71 9.63 -42.77
CA GLU A 625 -11.46 10.88 -42.55
C GLU A 625 -12.80 10.90 -43.29
N GLU A 626 -12.88 10.37 -44.51
CA GLU A 626 -14.13 10.29 -45.26
C GLU A 626 -15.15 9.40 -44.53
N ILE A 627 -14.69 8.30 -43.91
CA ILE A 627 -15.55 7.33 -43.24
C ILE A 627 -16.03 7.84 -41.88
N PHE A 628 -15.12 8.37 -41.05
CA PHE A 628 -15.36 8.67 -39.63
C PHE A 628 -15.30 10.18 -39.30
N GLY A 629 -14.92 11.02 -40.26
CA GLY A 629 -14.71 12.44 -40.01
C GLY A 629 -13.44 12.73 -39.20
N LYS A 630 -13.09 14.02 -39.11
CA LYS A 630 -11.82 14.48 -38.52
C LYS A 630 -11.65 14.14 -37.04
N ASN A 631 -12.74 13.89 -36.32
CA ASN A 631 -12.67 13.58 -34.88
C ASN A 631 -12.10 12.18 -34.58
N VAL A 632 -12.00 11.31 -35.59
CA VAL A 632 -11.44 9.97 -35.43
C VAL A 632 -9.98 10.00 -34.96
N TRP A 633 -9.23 11.04 -35.34
CA TRP A 633 -7.81 11.19 -34.99
C TRP A 633 -7.55 11.34 -33.49
N TRP A 634 -8.55 11.79 -32.72
CA TRP A 634 -8.44 11.82 -31.26
C TRP A 634 -8.31 10.42 -30.67
N HIS A 635 -8.83 9.40 -31.35
CA HIS A 635 -8.91 8.02 -30.91
C HIS A 635 -8.06 7.08 -31.79
N THR A 636 -7.10 7.61 -32.57
CA THR A 636 -6.33 6.80 -33.52
C THR A 636 -4.86 6.67 -33.11
N ILE A 637 -4.33 5.44 -33.20
CA ILE A 637 -2.91 5.10 -33.18
C ILE A 637 -2.53 4.57 -34.57
N VAL A 638 -1.40 5.03 -35.11
CA VAL A 638 -0.90 4.55 -36.41
C VAL A 638 0.04 3.39 -36.16
N LEU A 639 -0.33 2.21 -36.65
CA LEU A 639 0.38 0.96 -36.46
C LEU A 639 1.14 0.60 -37.73
N PHE A 640 2.46 0.73 -37.70
CA PHE A 640 3.33 0.33 -38.81
C PHE A 640 3.76 -1.13 -38.67
N THR A 641 3.35 -1.99 -39.60
CA THR A 641 3.69 -3.41 -39.56
C THR A 641 4.94 -3.71 -40.39
N ARG A 642 5.83 -4.55 -39.86
CA ARG A 642 7.00 -5.12 -40.55
C ARG A 642 6.94 -6.65 -40.53
N TYR A 643 7.46 -7.31 -41.57
CA TYR A 643 7.42 -8.77 -41.74
C TYR A 643 8.82 -9.44 -41.75
N ASP A 644 9.92 -8.68 -41.60
CA ASP A 644 11.29 -9.21 -41.72
C ASP A 644 12.17 -8.91 -40.48
N GLN A 645 13.06 -9.85 -40.13
CA GLN A 645 13.94 -9.92 -38.95
C GLN A 645 15.41 -9.50 -39.23
N THR A 646 15.72 -8.85 -40.34
CA THR A 646 17.12 -8.77 -40.85
C THR A 646 17.98 -7.58 -40.41
N GLU A 647 17.49 -6.62 -39.61
CA GLU A 647 18.35 -5.54 -39.07
C GLU A 647 18.22 -5.37 -37.56
N LYS A 648 19.35 -5.50 -36.86
CA LYS A 648 19.49 -5.43 -35.40
C LYS A 648 19.57 -4.00 -34.83
N ASP A 649 19.44 -2.96 -35.66
CA ASP A 649 19.88 -1.61 -35.29
C ASP A 649 18.79 -0.54 -35.16
N ILE A 650 17.52 -0.92 -34.94
CA ILE A 650 16.47 0.06 -34.58
C ILE A 650 15.97 -0.24 -33.16
N GLN A 651 16.22 0.69 -32.23
CA GLN A 651 15.64 0.62 -30.88
C GLN A 651 14.11 0.60 -30.98
N PHE A 652 13.53 -0.57 -30.70
CA PHE A 652 12.08 -0.78 -30.68
C PHE A 652 11.42 0.18 -29.70
N GLY A 653 10.37 0.88 -30.14
CA GLY A 653 9.62 1.85 -29.31
C GLY A 653 10.06 3.31 -29.43
N LYS A 654 11.09 3.65 -30.23
CA LYS A 654 11.42 5.05 -30.56
C LYS A 654 10.95 5.45 -31.96
N LEU A 655 10.48 6.70 -32.03
CA LEU A 655 9.99 7.46 -33.18
C LEU A 655 10.42 6.95 -34.57
N ILE A 656 9.44 6.86 -35.48
CA ILE A 656 9.71 6.96 -36.92
C ILE A 656 10.18 8.39 -37.20
N PRO A 657 11.41 8.62 -37.67
CA PRO A 657 11.83 9.93 -38.15
C PRO A 657 11.71 9.92 -39.67
N ASP A 658 10.48 10.00 -40.19
CA ASP A 658 10.29 10.40 -41.58
C ASP A 658 9.79 11.83 -41.57
N ALA A 659 10.57 12.73 -42.17
CA ALA A 659 10.16 14.10 -42.41
C ALA A 659 8.83 14.14 -43.20
N GLU A 660 8.63 13.18 -44.09
CA GLU A 660 7.45 13.04 -44.96
C GLU A 660 6.17 12.69 -44.20
N LEU A 661 6.23 11.84 -43.15
CA LEU A 661 5.05 11.47 -42.36
C LEU A 661 4.58 12.60 -41.43
N LYS A 662 5.50 13.46 -40.98
CA LYS A 662 5.18 14.65 -40.17
C LYS A 662 4.40 15.70 -40.96
N GLU A 663 4.55 15.75 -42.28
CA GLU A 663 3.81 16.68 -43.14
C GLU A 663 2.35 16.27 -43.36
N ILE A 664 2.03 14.98 -43.18
CA ILE A 664 0.74 14.40 -43.56
C ILE A 664 -0.13 14.11 -42.34
N LEU A 665 0.48 13.65 -41.24
CA LEU A 665 -0.24 13.34 -40.01
C LEU A 665 -0.48 14.60 -39.18
N PRO A 666 -1.66 14.76 -38.55
CA PRO A 666 -1.85 15.78 -37.52
C PRO A 666 -0.77 15.63 -36.45
N GLN A 667 -0.21 16.74 -35.97
CA GLN A 667 0.92 16.74 -35.01
C GLN A 667 0.68 15.83 -33.79
N ARG A 668 -0.57 15.73 -33.32
CA ARG A 668 -1.00 14.87 -32.21
C ARG A 668 -0.98 13.37 -32.51
N VAL A 669 -1.06 12.98 -33.78
CA VAL A 669 -1.04 11.58 -34.24
C VAL A 669 0.40 11.12 -34.53
N VAL A 670 1.30 12.05 -34.89
CA VAL A 670 2.74 11.77 -35.09
C VAL A 670 3.36 11.11 -33.86
N GLU A 671 3.03 11.58 -32.65
CA GLU A 671 3.50 11.01 -31.39
C GLU A 671 2.85 9.65 -31.05
N ARG A 672 1.77 9.30 -31.78
CA ARG A 672 0.95 8.09 -31.60
C ARG A 672 1.23 7.01 -32.65
N CYS A 673 2.40 7.05 -33.30
CA CYS A 673 2.88 5.97 -34.17
C CYS A 673 3.49 4.82 -33.36
N TYR A 674 3.29 3.57 -33.80
CA TYR A 674 3.87 2.37 -33.19
C TYR A 674 4.34 1.41 -34.28
N ILE A 675 5.54 0.84 -34.14
CA ILE A 675 6.04 -0.17 -35.08
C ILE A 675 5.81 -1.55 -34.47
N LEU A 676 5.13 -2.43 -35.20
CA LEU A 676 4.85 -3.81 -34.81
C LEU A 676 5.52 -4.78 -35.79
N ASN A 677 6.39 -5.63 -35.27
CA ASN A 677 6.90 -6.77 -36.03
C ASN A 677 5.88 -7.90 -35.98
N ILE A 678 5.47 -8.39 -37.15
CA ILE A 678 4.54 -9.52 -37.26
C ILE A 678 5.32 -10.82 -37.07
N ASP A 679 5.70 -11.08 -35.82
CA ASP A 679 6.35 -12.31 -35.37
C ASP A 679 5.46 -13.00 -34.31
N PRO A 680 4.96 -14.21 -34.57
CA PRO A 680 4.08 -14.92 -33.64
C PRO A 680 4.75 -15.28 -32.30
N ASN A 681 6.08 -15.23 -32.19
CA ASN A 681 6.80 -15.51 -30.94
C ASN A 681 7.03 -14.25 -30.07
N ASN A 682 6.71 -13.05 -30.56
CA ASN A 682 7.04 -11.80 -29.88
C ASN A 682 5.85 -11.19 -29.10
N ILE A 683 5.43 -11.91 -28.05
CA ILE A 683 4.28 -11.56 -27.20
C ILE A 683 4.44 -10.21 -26.47
N GLN A 684 5.67 -9.75 -26.27
CA GLN A 684 5.97 -8.49 -25.58
C GLN A 684 5.56 -7.25 -26.38
N GLN A 685 5.62 -7.29 -27.72
CA GLN A 685 5.23 -6.13 -28.54
C GLN A 685 3.72 -5.84 -28.50
N GLY A 686 2.88 -6.85 -28.29
CA GLY A 686 1.44 -6.67 -28.08
C GLY A 686 1.13 -5.93 -26.77
N VAL A 687 1.96 -6.10 -25.74
CA VAL A 687 1.83 -5.40 -24.45
C VAL A 687 2.14 -3.92 -24.63
N GLY A 688 3.28 -3.58 -25.24
CA GLY A 688 3.65 -2.18 -25.48
C GLY A 688 2.64 -1.43 -26.37
N LEU A 689 1.96 -2.13 -27.29
CA LEU A 689 0.88 -1.55 -28.10
C LEU A 689 -0.36 -1.26 -27.24
N LEU A 690 -0.76 -2.18 -26.37
CA LEU A 690 -1.89 -1.99 -25.45
C LEU A 690 -1.63 -0.87 -24.44
N GLU A 691 -0.43 -0.78 -23.88
CA GLU A 691 -0.02 0.34 -23.02
C GLU A 691 -0.13 1.69 -23.75
N LYS A 692 0.25 1.74 -25.04
CA LYS A 692 0.12 2.96 -25.86
C LYS A 692 -1.34 3.32 -26.14
N VAL A 693 -2.20 2.33 -26.34
CA VAL A 693 -3.65 2.51 -26.46
C VAL A 693 -4.24 3.05 -25.16
N GLU A 694 -3.89 2.46 -24.02
CA GLU A 694 -4.36 2.87 -22.70
C GLU A 694 -3.98 4.32 -22.41
N LYS A 695 -2.72 4.72 -22.65
CA LYS A 695 -2.28 6.11 -22.53
C LYS A 695 -3.13 7.07 -23.37
N MET A 696 -3.49 6.68 -24.61
CA MET A 696 -4.37 7.49 -25.45
C MET A 696 -5.81 7.58 -24.90
N VAL A 697 -6.36 6.48 -24.40
CA VAL A 697 -7.71 6.44 -23.80
C VAL A 697 -7.76 7.29 -22.53
N VAL A 698 -6.71 7.26 -21.71
CA VAL A 698 -6.53 8.14 -20.54
C VAL A 698 -6.50 9.60 -20.95
N ALA A 699 -5.72 9.97 -21.96
CA ALA A 699 -5.69 11.33 -22.50
C ALA A 699 -7.08 11.80 -23.00
N ASN A 700 -7.90 10.87 -23.48
CA ASN A 700 -9.28 11.12 -23.88
C ASN A 700 -10.29 11.07 -22.72
N ARG A 701 -9.83 10.94 -21.47
CA ARG A 701 -10.64 10.83 -20.25
C ARG A 701 -11.61 9.64 -20.26
N GLY A 702 -11.19 8.52 -20.86
CA GLY A 702 -12.00 7.31 -21.00
C GLY A 702 -13.17 7.44 -22.00
N LYS A 703 -13.25 8.54 -22.75
CA LYS A 703 -14.27 8.72 -23.78
C LYS A 703 -14.02 7.76 -24.94
N PHE A 704 -15.10 7.21 -25.47
CA PHE A 704 -15.12 6.41 -26.69
C PHE A 704 -15.52 7.29 -27.87
N TYR A 705 -15.10 6.87 -29.06
CA TYR A 705 -15.45 7.55 -30.29
C TYR A 705 -16.96 7.47 -30.53
N SER A 706 -17.57 8.63 -30.82
CA SER A 706 -18.99 8.73 -31.18
C SER A 706 -19.15 9.64 -32.39
N VAL A 707 -19.98 9.22 -33.34
CA VAL A 707 -20.31 10.04 -34.50
C VAL A 707 -21.27 11.14 -34.03
N GLN A 708 -20.78 12.38 -33.93
CA GLN A 708 -21.65 13.54 -33.69
C GLN A 708 -22.63 13.67 -34.87
N GLY A 709 -23.91 13.34 -34.65
CA GLY A 709 -24.93 13.50 -35.70
C GLY A 709 -26.13 12.54 -35.70
N ARG A 710 -26.29 11.61 -34.74
CA ARG A 710 -27.58 10.92 -34.54
C ARG A 710 -28.01 10.97 -33.08
N ALA A 711 -29.04 11.76 -32.86
CA ALA A 711 -29.71 11.91 -31.58
C ALA A 711 -30.21 10.57 -31.01
N ARG A 712 -30.11 10.47 -29.68
CA ARG A 712 -30.95 9.66 -28.78
C ARG A 712 -32.22 9.13 -29.43
N LYS A 713 -32.34 7.80 -29.56
CA LYS A 713 -33.56 7.01 -29.31
C LYS A 713 -33.30 5.53 -29.60
N ARG A 714 -33.00 4.76 -28.55
CA ARG A 714 -33.70 3.49 -28.30
C ARG A 714 -34.03 3.46 -26.81
N LYS A 715 -35.24 3.90 -26.48
CA LYS A 715 -35.92 3.48 -25.26
C LYS A 715 -36.02 1.96 -25.37
N ILE A 716 -35.52 1.25 -24.37
CA ILE A 716 -35.98 -0.10 -24.10
C ILE A 716 -37.44 0.07 -23.66
N THR A 717 -38.36 -0.31 -24.53
CA THR A 717 -39.76 -0.54 -24.15
C THR A 717 -39.77 -1.82 -23.32
N GLU A 718 -40.14 -1.68 -22.05
CA GLU A 718 -40.76 -2.76 -21.27
C GLU A 718 -41.90 -3.33 -22.11
N VAL A 719 -41.87 -4.64 -22.34
CA VAL A 719 -43.03 -5.39 -22.81
C VAL A 719 -43.59 -6.07 -21.58
N ASP A 720 -44.70 -5.51 -21.10
CA ASP A 720 -45.64 -6.18 -20.20
C ASP A 720 -46.02 -7.53 -20.80
N GLY A 721 -45.62 -8.60 -20.11
CA GLY A 721 -46.13 -9.94 -20.34
C GLY A 721 -47.35 -10.19 -19.45
N ALA A 722 -48.53 -9.86 -19.95
CA ALA A 722 -49.78 -10.47 -19.49
C ALA A 722 -50.63 -10.76 -20.72
N ILE A 723 -50.90 -12.04 -20.97
CA ILE A 723 -52.18 -12.57 -21.46
C ILE A 723 -52.16 -14.10 -21.26
N THR A 724 -53.10 -14.51 -20.43
CA THR A 724 -53.86 -15.78 -20.40
C THR A 724 -53.81 -16.65 -21.65
N ASP A 725 -53.47 -17.93 -21.48
CA ASP A 725 -54.45 -19.03 -21.35
C ASP A 725 -53.80 -20.24 -20.67
#